data_AF-A0A1D9MM06-F1
#
_entry.id   AF-A0A1D9MM06-F1
#
_cell.length_a   1.000
_cell.length_b   1.000
_cell.length_c   1.000
_cell.angle_alpha   90.00
_cell.angle_beta   90.00
_cell.angle_gamma   90.00
#
_symmetry.space_group_name_H-M   'P 1'
#
loop_
_entity.id
_entity.type
_entity.pdbx_description
1 polymer ?
#
loop_
_entity_poly.entity_id
_entity_poly.type
_entity_poly.pdbx_seq_one_letter_code
_entity_poly.pdbx_strand_id
1 'polypeptide(L)'
;MAVSLSKKYNKDFIKDLSTAAKGTETEVIANTYRCAISRAMTPNENPQAPWDFECKTDGFFSPDHLFYNARILFEAKDDLELRSARGRATIVIQCIFYMKQYDQVGHEQPTILMGADRNQAFLVYAPPFMEYLERDDVDWNVAPSNAAKKHPDLLKEIEEHDGIKTYVFDIRDENFDVNEIIKAIENLAKNEGSFKKIKISNHNIRAVFDEFITMLDLSKNSKMDSRQRVELFILSILGSREVWIDDAVGNLIHLRDKAFTIDTGQYQSFFGRYSKKYSDVEKDSINAMYDVLFEEAERRKSGDFWTPTIWADKAHEMLSDVLGQDWRRTRVVWDPACGTKNLTRDYTDWQALYLSTIFDEELSTSRSYNKDAVTFQFDFLNDDVSIDPKALFGVEWKMPPSLYREFLEDKPFVFLMNPPFGTAANHDSENKASIAKNPINEDMKRCGLDKAAQQLYAQFLWRIVKFTEVFNLSDVTIGFFSNDRFMFGGKTWEKFMAAFQDKFKFEKGIVFNAGEFSDVSRNWGISFTVWRWHRDTGSSLSRTGLLDSYEVEYVEATTNGLRSLLNKKIIPASASHDLKQWVKKALPKPTVNLPEGSFVRVSGPLKLYSSKNKGATYQEEAVGYLHCNANSVEHSDKYTGLYSTCFGSGHGLPVFESSMERSAVYFATRKTSIPPADKMWIYGHESYREPTSEIFKSLEWEEFVVDCLVFSLCAKGSNQSAMRNIEVAENRLVNVSNPWFFASIKNVEELATAANQADVIRDIKTNANSESAWFRLASGKTFSAEASAVYDALMDLLIHTMNYRGDMNRIDGTVHANAWDAGYRQLSLIDQKFSSGSNLIKLKEAMKVLSQKINDRAIKWELHNVDLSYGATVGG
;
A
#
# COMPACT_ATOMS: atom_id res chain seq x y z
N MET A 1 -5.23 19.91 -12.57
CA MET A 1 -3.84 19.45 -12.73
C MET A 1 -3.80 18.51 -13.91
N ALA A 2 -2.73 18.55 -14.70
CA ALA A 2 -2.54 17.65 -15.82
C ALA A 2 -2.54 16.18 -15.33
N VAL A 3 -3.12 15.30 -16.12
CA VAL A 3 -3.17 13.87 -15.85
C VAL A 3 -1.80 13.27 -16.12
N SER A 4 -1.29 12.49 -15.17
CA SER A 4 -0.02 11.78 -15.37
C SER A 4 -0.17 10.70 -16.44
N LEU A 5 0.72 10.73 -17.41
CA LEU A 5 0.82 9.74 -18.48
C LEU A 5 1.44 8.44 -17.93
N SER A 6 0.85 7.30 -18.32
CA SER A 6 1.29 5.98 -17.82
C SER A 6 2.70 5.61 -18.26
N LYS A 7 3.37 4.71 -17.51
CA LYS A 7 4.67 4.14 -17.92
C LYS A 7 4.63 3.46 -19.29
N LYS A 8 3.49 2.86 -19.67
CA LYS A 8 3.30 2.29 -21.01
C LYS A 8 3.34 3.40 -22.07
N TYR A 9 2.59 4.48 -21.85
CA TYR A 9 2.59 5.63 -22.74
C TYR A 9 3.98 6.28 -22.85
N ASN A 10 4.74 6.37 -21.75
CA ASN A 10 6.11 6.88 -21.81
C ASN A 10 6.99 6.04 -22.74
N LYS A 11 6.88 4.71 -22.68
CA LYS A 11 7.59 3.80 -23.60
C LYS A 11 7.14 3.98 -25.04
N ASP A 12 5.83 4.14 -25.27
CA ASP A 12 5.27 4.37 -26.60
C ASP A 12 5.74 5.74 -27.15
N PHE A 13 5.77 6.80 -26.33
CA PHE A 13 6.29 8.12 -26.68
C PHE A 13 7.76 8.09 -27.11
N ILE A 14 8.63 7.44 -26.33
CA ILE A 14 10.06 7.29 -26.66
C ILE A 14 10.22 6.44 -27.93
N LYS A 15 9.40 5.39 -28.06
CA LYS A 15 9.38 4.54 -29.26
C LYS A 15 8.97 5.34 -30.49
N ASP A 16 7.92 6.14 -30.42
CA ASP A 16 7.39 6.89 -31.55
C ASP A 16 8.41 7.95 -32.03
N LEU A 17 9.10 8.62 -31.09
CA LEU A 17 10.21 9.51 -31.42
C LEU A 17 11.43 8.79 -32.01
N SER A 18 11.75 7.58 -31.55
CA SER A 18 12.87 6.79 -32.09
C SER A 18 12.58 6.08 -33.42
N THR A 19 11.30 5.83 -33.73
CA THR A 19 10.87 5.15 -34.97
C THR A 19 10.67 6.14 -36.14
N ALA A 20 10.75 7.45 -35.90
CA ALA A 20 10.59 8.51 -36.90
C ALA A 20 11.69 8.54 -38.00
N ALA A 21 12.58 7.56 -38.09
CA ALA A 21 13.65 7.53 -39.09
C ALA A 21 13.15 7.13 -40.49
N LYS A 22 13.25 8.08 -41.43
CA LYS A 22 13.01 8.05 -42.89
C LYS A 22 11.68 8.64 -43.37
N GLY A 23 11.67 9.96 -43.53
CA GLY A 23 11.04 10.59 -44.68
C GLY A 23 9.63 11.19 -44.52
N THR A 24 9.40 11.95 -43.45
CA THR A 24 8.51 13.14 -43.25
C THR A 24 8.62 13.49 -41.76
N GLU A 25 9.84 13.89 -41.34
CA GLU A 25 10.39 13.61 -40.00
C GLU A 25 9.94 14.60 -38.91
N THR A 26 9.80 15.89 -39.23
CA THR A 26 9.45 16.93 -38.24
C THR A 26 7.98 16.87 -37.80
N GLU A 27 7.05 16.54 -38.70
CA GLU A 27 5.62 16.47 -38.38
C GLU A 27 5.31 15.31 -37.42
N VAL A 28 6.06 14.21 -37.50
CA VAL A 28 5.93 13.08 -36.56
C VAL A 28 6.44 13.46 -35.17
N ILE A 29 7.60 14.13 -35.08
CA ILE A 29 8.12 14.67 -33.82
C ILE A 29 7.07 15.60 -33.21
N ALA A 30 6.57 16.53 -34.01
CA ALA A 30 5.62 17.52 -33.56
C ALA A 30 4.30 16.88 -33.08
N ASN A 31 3.74 15.92 -33.84
CA ASN A 31 2.54 15.18 -33.45
C ASN A 31 2.72 14.40 -32.15
N THR A 32 3.88 13.77 -31.94
CA THR A 32 4.16 12.97 -30.74
C THR A 32 4.13 13.84 -29.48
N TYR A 33 4.75 15.03 -29.54
CA TYR A 33 4.70 16.01 -28.46
C TYR A 33 3.31 16.59 -28.23
N ARG A 34 2.61 17.00 -29.30
CA ARG A 34 1.24 17.51 -29.21
C ARG A 34 0.31 16.50 -28.55
N CYS A 35 0.38 15.23 -28.96
CA CYS A 35 -0.41 14.16 -28.36
C CYS A 35 -0.13 13.98 -26.87
N ALA A 36 1.15 14.01 -26.45
CA ALA A 36 1.51 13.90 -25.05
C ALA A 36 0.95 15.07 -24.21
N ILE A 37 1.10 16.30 -24.70
CA ILE A 37 0.61 17.51 -24.03
C ILE A 37 -0.92 17.51 -23.94
N SER A 38 -1.64 17.28 -25.05
CA SER A 38 -3.11 17.23 -25.03
C SER A 38 -3.64 16.12 -24.13
N ARG A 39 -3.02 14.93 -24.16
CA ARG A 39 -3.45 13.80 -23.33
C ARG A 39 -3.26 14.07 -21.84
N ALA A 40 -2.24 14.83 -21.49
CA ALA A 40 -2.01 15.23 -20.11
C ALA A 40 -2.89 16.42 -19.69
N MET A 41 -2.99 17.45 -20.52
CA MET A 41 -3.59 18.73 -20.13
C MET A 41 -5.10 18.81 -20.42
N THR A 42 -5.59 18.14 -21.46
CA THR A 42 -6.99 18.13 -21.89
C THR A 42 -7.47 16.68 -22.13
N PRO A 43 -7.51 15.82 -21.10
CA PRO A 43 -7.73 14.37 -21.25
C PRO A 43 -9.11 13.98 -21.81
N ASN A 44 -10.08 14.90 -21.76
CA ASN A 44 -11.45 14.69 -22.23
C ASN A 44 -11.69 15.26 -23.64
N GLU A 45 -10.68 15.86 -24.25
CA GLU A 45 -10.78 16.49 -25.57
C GLU A 45 -10.06 15.64 -26.63
N ASN A 46 -10.40 15.88 -27.89
CA ASN A 46 -9.66 15.29 -29.00
C ASN A 46 -8.19 15.77 -28.92
N PRO A 47 -7.17 14.89 -28.93
CA PRO A 47 -5.77 15.28 -28.82
C PRO A 47 -5.28 16.31 -29.85
N GLN A 48 -5.97 16.44 -30.98
CA GLN A 48 -5.67 17.43 -32.02
C GLN A 48 -6.46 18.74 -31.89
N ALA A 49 -7.50 18.80 -31.04
CA ALA A 49 -8.43 19.93 -30.97
C ALA A 49 -8.00 21.17 -30.17
N PRO A 50 -7.08 21.14 -29.19
CA PRO A 50 -6.64 22.37 -28.51
C PRO A 50 -5.45 23.06 -29.19
N TRP A 51 -5.04 22.58 -30.37
CA TRP A 51 -3.90 23.10 -31.13
C TRP A 51 -4.38 23.94 -32.31
N ASP A 52 -3.98 25.19 -32.33
CA ASP A 52 -4.10 26.10 -33.46
C ASP A 52 -2.85 26.00 -34.34
N PHE A 53 -3.03 25.93 -35.66
CA PHE A 53 -1.97 25.84 -36.66
C PHE A 53 -1.93 27.07 -37.57
N GLU A 54 -2.64 28.12 -37.19
CA GLU A 54 -2.52 29.44 -37.82
C GLU A 54 -1.07 29.91 -37.82
N CYS A 55 -0.74 30.80 -38.76
CA CYS A 55 0.64 31.24 -39.02
C CYS A 55 1.63 30.12 -39.42
N LYS A 56 1.14 28.90 -39.72
CA LYS A 56 1.94 27.72 -40.11
C LYS A 56 2.95 27.29 -39.05
N THR A 57 2.58 27.41 -37.78
CA THR A 57 3.37 26.89 -36.65
C THR A 57 3.24 25.37 -36.57
N ASP A 58 4.11 24.72 -35.79
CA ASP A 58 3.91 23.32 -35.39
C ASP A 58 2.85 23.18 -34.28
N GLY A 59 2.17 24.25 -33.91
CA GLY A 59 1.05 24.22 -32.99
C GLY A 59 1.15 25.33 -31.94
N PHE A 60 0.03 26.00 -31.73
CA PHE A 60 -0.22 26.89 -30.63
C PHE A 60 -1.31 26.28 -29.75
N PHE A 61 -0.93 25.87 -28.54
CA PHE A 61 -1.85 25.27 -27.58
C PHE A 61 -2.47 26.37 -26.72
N SER A 62 -3.80 26.50 -26.78
CA SER A 62 -4.57 27.43 -25.95
C SER A 62 -5.86 26.78 -25.48
N PRO A 63 -5.90 26.21 -24.26
CA PRO A 63 -7.07 25.53 -23.76
C PRO A 63 -8.08 26.55 -23.19
N ASP A 64 -9.23 26.66 -23.85
CA ASP A 64 -10.40 27.27 -23.23
C ASP A 64 -10.83 26.38 -22.06
N HIS A 65 -10.81 26.91 -20.83
CA HIS A 65 -11.27 26.25 -19.58
C HIS A 65 -10.26 25.46 -18.71
N LEU A 66 -8.95 25.76 -18.74
CA LEU A 66 -8.04 25.27 -17.70
C LEU A 66 -7.72 26.32 -16.61
N PHE A 67 -7.55 25.83 -15.38
CA PHE A 67 -7.17 26.60 -14.18
C PHE A 67 -5.79 27.30 -14.27
N TYR A 68 -5.07 27.21 -15.41
CA TYR A 68 -3.73 27.76 -15.62
C TYR A 68 -3.64 28.43 -17.00
N ASN A 69 -3.14 29.67 -17.09
CA ASN A 69 -2.91 30.43 -18.33
C ASN A 69 -1.70 29.87 -19.15
N ALA A 70 -1.71 28.58 -19.49
CA ALA A 70 -0.67 27.94 -20.28
C ALA A 70 -0.98 28.08 -21.79
N ARG A 71 -0.38 29.08 -22.45
CA ARG A 71 -0.42 29.25 -23.91
C ARG A 71 0.94 28.87 -24.48
N ILE A 72 1.01 27.75 -25.20
CA ILE A 72 2.28 27.15 -25.61
C ILE A 72 2.43 27.32 -27.11
N LEU A 73 3.44 28.09 -27.52
CA LEU A 73 3.88 28.12 -28.92
C LEU A 73 4.96 27.06 -29.11
N PHE A 74 4.70 26.10 -29.98
CA PHE A 74 5.53 24.93 -30.17
C PHE A 74 6.17 24.92 -31.57
N GLU A 75 7.46 24.57 -31.61
CA GLU A 75 8.23 24.37 -32.84
C GLU A 75 9.11 23.14 -32.70
N ALA A 76 9.02 22.24 -33.67
CA ALA A 76 9.81 21.03 -33.76
C ALA A 76 10.88 21.17 -34.85
N LYS A 77 12.03 20.52 -34.63
CA LYS A 77 13.08 20.34 -35.62
C LYS A 77 13.44 18.86 -35.69
N ASP A 78 14.11 18.49 -36.76
CA ASP A 78 14.77 17.20 -36.85
C ASP A 78 16.27 17.44 -37.05
N ASP A 79 17.07 16.79 -36.21
CA ASP A 79 18.52 16.84 -36.15
C ASP A 79 19.10 18.21 -35.76
N LEU A 80 18.43 18.92 -34.82
CA LEU A 80 18.95 20.16 -34.24
C LEU A 80 19.44 19.95 -32.80
N GLU A 81 20.70 20.30 -32.52
CA GLU A 81 21.30 20.18 -31.17
C GLU A 81 20.81 21.30 -30.22
N LEU A 82 19.88 20.98 -29.34
CA LEU A 82 19.22 21.90 -28.42
C LEU A 82 20.01 22.14 -27.12
N ARG A 83 21.07 21.36 -26.82
CA ARG A 83 22.00 21.73 -25.72
C ARG A 83 22.85 22.94 -26.10
N SER A 84 23.06 23.19 -27.39
CA SER A 84 23.72 24.40 -27.87
C SER A 84 22.82 25.64 -27.71
N ALA A 85 23.39 26.76 -27.26
CA ALA A 85 22.66 28.03 -27.18
C ALA A 85 22.15 28.46 -28.56
N ARG A 86 23.00 28.31 -29.58
CA ARG A 86 22.68 28.49 -31.01
C ARG A 86 21.42 27.73 -31.47
N GLY A 87 21.30 26.45 -31.10
CA GLY A 87 20.16 25.61 -31.48
C GLY A 87 18.86 26.11 -30.84
N ARG A 88 18.89 26.45 -29.55
CA ARG A 88 17.73 27.05 -28.87
C ARG A 88 17.37 28.41 -29.44
N ALA A 89 18.36 29.28 -29.67
CA ALA A 89 18.15 30.59 -30.26
C ALA A 89 17.54 30.51 -31.67
N THR A 90 17.91 29.49 -32.45
CA THR A 90 17.35 29.22 -33.78
C THR A 90 15.84 28.93 -33.74
N ILE A 91 15.39 28.19 -32.73
CA ILE A 91 13.95 27.96 -32.51
C ILE A 91 13.28 29.21 -31.93
N VAL A 92 13.89 29.86 -30.95
CA VAL A 92 13.30 31.05 -30.28
C VAL A 92 13.11 32.22 -31.25
N ILE A 93 14.07 32.50 -32.14
CA ILE A 93 13.90 33.56 -33.16
C ILE A 93 12.76 33.24 -34.11
N GLN A 94 12.58 31.98 -34.48
CA GLN A 94 11.45 31.56 -35.31
C GLN A 94 10.12 31.74 -34.56
N CYS A 95 10.08 31.40 -33.27
CA CYS A 95 8.91 31.66 -32.41
C CYS A 95 8.60 33.16 -32.29
N ILE A 96 9.59 34.04 -32.16
CA ILE A 96 9.38 35.50 -32.14
C ILE A 96 8.74 35.99 -33.45
N PHE A 97 9.12 35.43 -34.60
CA PHE A 97 8.49 35.76 -35.86
C PHE A 97 7.03 35.29 -35.93
N TYR A 98 6.70 34.13 -35.38
CA TYR A 98 5.28 33.73 -35.25
C TYR A 98 4.52 34.63 -34.28
N MET A 99 5.13 35.01 -33.15
CA MET A 99 4.54 35.96 -32.19
C MET A 99 4.21 37.30 -32.86
N LYS A 100 5.06 37.78 -33.78
CA LYS A 100 4.77 38.97 -34.59
C LYS A 100 3.59 38.78 -35.54
N GLN A 101 3.48 37.60 -36.16
CA GLN A 101 2.34 37.29 -37.03
C GLN A 101 1.04 37.22 -36.21
N TYR A 102 1.05 36.57 -35.04
CA TYR A 102 -0.09 36.53 -34.11
C TYR A 102 -0.49 37.93 -33.63
N ASP A 103 0.48 38.81 -33.35
CA ASP A 103 0.23 40.22 -33.01
C ASP A 103 -0.52 40.97 -34.13
N GLN A 104 -0.11 40.76 -35.39
CA GLN A 104 -0.74 41.41 -36.56
C GLN A 104 -2.16 40.92 -36.85
N VAL A 105 -2.47 39.65 -36.54
CA VAL A 105 -3.82 39.07 -36.72
C VAL A 105 -4.70 39.21 -35.47
N GLY A 106 -4.19 39.78 -34.38
CA GLY A 106 -4.95 40.04 -33.15
C GLY A 106 -5.17 38.82 -32.25
N HIS A 107 -4.30 37.81 -32.34
CA HIS A 107 -4.35 36.60 -31.51
C HIS A 107 -3.64 36.81 -30.17
N GLU A 108 -3.97 35.95 -29.20
CA GLU A 108 -3.29 35.97 -27.90
C GLU A 108 -1.82 35.53 -28.00
N GLN A 109 -0.96 36.21 -27.25
CA GLN A 109 0.47 35.90 -27.21
C GLN A 109 0.77 34.68 -26.31
N PRO A 110 1.77 33.84 -26.67
CA PRO A 110 2.14 32.68 -25.86
C PRO A 110 2.68 33.11 -24.49
N THR A 111 2.53 32.23 -23.50
CA THR A 111 3.21 32.33 -22.21
C THR A 111 4.46 31.44 -22.16
N ILE A 112 4.50 30.39 -22.98
CA ILE A 112 5.59 29.42 -23.04
C ILE A 112 6.01 29.22 -24.49
N LEU A 113 7.32 29.22 -24.75
CA LEU A 113 7.90 28.72 -26.00
C LEU A 113 8.49 27.35 -25.75
N MET A 114 8.12 26.38 -26.57
CA MET A 114 8.64 25.02 -26.50
C MET A 114 9.35 24.67 -27.80
N GLY A 115 10.61 24.24 -27.68
CA GLY A 115 11.39 23.69 -28.79
C GLY A 115 11.65 22.22 -28.58
N ALA A 116 11.44 21.40 -29.60
CA ALA A 116 11.73 19.97 -29.52
C ALA A 116 12.43 19.42 -30.77
N ASP A 117 13.15 18.34 -30.53
CA ASP A 117 13.82 17.47 -31.49
C ASP A 117 13.46 16.02 -31.13
N ARG A 118 13.80 15.05 -31.99
CA ARG A 118 13.61 13.61 -31.74
C ARG A 118 14.24 13.12 -30.44
N ASN A 119 15.31 13.75 -29.97
CA ASN A 119 16.05 13.31 -28.79
C ASN A 119 16.20 14.36 -27.68
N GLN A 120 15.75 15.59 -27.91
CA GLN A 120 15.90 16.69 -26.96
C GLN A 120 14.68 17.60 -26.95
N ALA A 121 14.39 18.23 -25.82
CA ALA A 121 13.40 19.31 -25.75
C ALA A 121 13.80 20.37 -24.73
N PHE A 122 13.24 21.57 -24.87
CA PHE A 122 13.38 22.64 -23.88
C PHE A 122 12.13 23.51 -23.81
N LEU A 123 11.98 24.23 -22.70
CA LEU A 123 10.93 25.22 -22.52
C LEU A 123 11.52 26.52 -21.99
N VAL A 124 11.01 27.65 -22.49
CA VAL A 124 11.34 29.00 -22.00
C VAL A 124 10.06 29.81 -21.80
N TYR A 125 10.14 30.81 -20.93
CA TYR A 125 9.06 31.77 -20.73
C TYR A 125 9.06 32.79 -21.86
N ALA A 126 7.90 32.98 -22.50
CA ALA A 126 7.78 33.81 -23.70
C ALA A 126 7.84 35.33 -23.45
N PRO A 127 7.26 35.91 -22.37
CA PRO A 127 7.17 37.36 -22.19
C PRO A 127 8.46 38.18 -22.27
N PRO A 128 9.63 37.72 -21.78
CA PRO A 128 10.89 38.44 -21.96
C PRO A 128 11.26 38.68 -23.43
N PHE A 129 10.74 37.86 -24.35
CA PHE A 129 11.02 37.99 -25.79
C PHE A 129 10.02 38.91 -26.52
N MET A 130 9.01 39.45 -25.84
CA MET A 130 8.02 40.35 -26.45
C MET A 130 8.63 41.68 -26.88
N GLU A 131 9.69 42.14 -26.20
CA GLU A 131 10.39 43.38 -26.55
C GLU A 131 10.97 43.36 -27.97
N TYR A 132 11.29 42.16 -28.50
CA TYR A 132 11.76 42.01 -29.88
C TYR A 132 10.69 42.34 -30.91
N LEU A 133 9.40 42.27 -30.57
CA LEU A 133 8.30 42.55 -31.51
C LEU A 133 8.18 44.03 -31.87
N GLU A 134 8.76 44.92 -31.05
CA GLU A 134 8.74 46.38 -31.22
C GLU A 134 9.94 46.89 -32.05
N ARG A 135 10.78 46.00 -32.55
CA ARG A 135 11.99 46.35 -33.30
C ARG A 135 11.67 46.77 -34.74
N ASP A 136 12.09 47.99 -35.09
CA ASP A 136 11.96 48.55 -36.44
C ASP A 136 13.07 48.08 -37.40
N ASP A 137 14.19 47.57 -36.88
CA ASP A 137 15.35 47.09 -37.63
C ASP A 137 15.21 45.64 -38.12
N VAL A 138 14.09 44.98 -37.81
CA VAL A 138 13.80 43.59 -38.19
C VAL A 138 12.86 43.56 -39.40
N ASP A 139 13.28 42.92 -40.49
CA ASP A 139 12.38 42.62 -41.62
C ASP A 139 11.43 41.47 -41.29
N TRP A 140 10.23 41.83 -40.86
CA TRP A 140 9.13 40.94 -40.49
C TRP A 140 8.47 40.22 -41.69
N ASN A 141 8.80 40.58 -42.94
CA ASN A 141 8.27 39.89 -44.13
C ASN A 141 9.00 38.57 -44.43
N VAL A 142 10.08 38.28 -43.70
CA VAL A 142 10.79 37.00 -43.79
C VAL A 142 9.93 35.89 -43.21
N ALA A 143 9.82 34.77 -43.93
CA ALA A 143 9.16 33.57 -43.40
C ALA A 143 9.82 33.13 -42.08
N PRO A 144 9.06 32.80 -41.01
CA PRO A 144 9.60 32.46 -39.69
C PRO A 144 10.71 31.39 -39.73
N SER A 145 10.56 30.36 -40.57
CA SER A 145 11.57 29.30 -40.77
C SER A 145 12.89 29.78 -41.37
N ASN A 146 12.94 30.97 -41.97
CA ASN A 146 14.13 31.61 -42.49
C ASN A 146 14.69 32.73 -41.59
N ALA A 147 14.02 33.04 -40.47
CA ALA A 147 14.39 34.16 -39.58
C ALA A 147 15.83 34.05 -39.09
N ALA A 148 16.21 32.88 -38.57
CA ALA A 148 17.58 32.59 -38.11
C ALA A 148 18.67 32.82 -39.18
N LYS A 149 18.34 32.57 -40.45
CA LYS A 149 19.28 32.70 -41.57
C LYS A 149 19.38 34.15 -42.07
N LYS A 150 18.27 34.88 -42.05
CA LYS A 150 18.18 36.25 -42.59
C LYS A 150 18.52 37.33 -41.57
N HIS A 151 18.44 37.02 -40.28
CA HIS A 151 18.70 37.93 -39.17
C HIS A 151 19.79 37.39 -38.22
N PRO A 152 21.06 37.28 -38.69
CA PRO A 152 22.14 36.68 -37.90
C PRO A 152 22.50 37.50 -36.66
N ASP A 153 22.35 38.82 -36.69
CA ASP A 153 22.65 39.70 -35.55
C ASP A 153 21.61 39.54 -34.42
N LEU A 154 20.32 39.53 -34.77
CA LEU A 154 19.23 39.23 -33.83
C LEU A 154 19.36 37.82 -33.24
N LEU A 155 19.74 36.84 -34.06
CA LEU A 155 19.98 35.48 -33.58
C LEU A 155 21.11 35.42 -32.55
N LYS A 156 22.17 36.20 -32.74
CA LYS A 156 23.27 36.30 -31.77
C LYS A 156 22.83 36.96 -30.47
N GLU A 157 22.01 38.01 -30.56
CA GLU A 157 21.42 38.67 -29.38
C GLU A 157 20.57 37.70 -28.54
N ILE A 158 19.69 36.94 -29.21
CA ILE A 158 18.87 35.90 -28.56
C ILE A 158 19.75 34.78 -27.97
N GLU A 159 20.84 34.41 -28.65
CA GLU A 159 21.80 33.42 -28.15
C GLU A 159 22.48 33.85 -26.84
N GLU A 160 22.64 35.15 -26.63
CA GLU A 160 23.23 35.73 -25.42
C GLU A 160 22.17 36.02 -24.33
N HIS A 161 20.88 36.04 -24.69
CA HIS A 161 19.77 36.37 -23.80
C HIS A 161 19.61 35.36 -22.64
N ASP A 162 19.46 35.84 -21.40
CA ASP A 162 19.36 34.98 -20.22
C ASP A 162 18.14 34.05 -20.24
N GLY A 163 17.06 34.47 -20.90
CA GLY A 163 15.82 33.70 -21.05
C GLY A 163 15.98 32.36 -21.79
N ILE A 164 17.05 32.17 -22.57
CA ILE A 164 17.32 30.89 -23.27
C ILE A 164 18.19 29.93 -22.46
N LYS A 165 18.67 30.32 -21.27
CA LYS A 165 19.46 29.48 -20.35
C LYS A 165 18.52 28.60 -19.52
N THR A 166 17.94 27.61 -20.19
CA THR A 166 16.96 26.67 -19.61
C THR A 166 17.50 25.25 -19.51
N TYR A 167 16.79 24.39 -18.77
CA TYR A 167 17.05 22.96 -18.75
C TYR A 167 16.65 22.33 -20.09
N VAL A 168 17.49 21.42 -20.58
CA VAL A 168 17.25 20.67 -21.81
C VAL A 168 17.01 19.21 -21.42
N PHE A 169 15.82 18.72 -21.74
CA PHE A 169 15.44 17.33 -21.55
C PHE A 169 16.19 16.44 -22.55
N ASP A 170 16.80 15.36 -22.09
CA ASP A 170 17.39 14.33 -22.97
C ASP A 170 16.48 13.11 -23.00
N ILE A 171 15.82 12.89 -24.14
CA ILE A 171 14.83 11.82 -24.31
C ILE A 171 15.51 10.46 -24.44
N ARG A 172 16.82 10.44 -24.72
CA ARG A 172 17.61 9.20 -24.81
C ARG A 172 17.99 8.66 -23.43
N ASP A 173 17.81 9.43 -22.36
CA ASP A 173 18.03 8.96 -21.01
C ASP A 173 17.08 7.78 -20.73
N GLU A 174 17.63 6.67 -20.24
CA GLU A 174 16.86 5.47 -19.90
C GLU A 174 15.81 5.73 -18.81
N ASN A 175 16.02 6.79 -18.01
CA ASN A 175 15.13 7.23 -16.94
C ASN A 175 14.21 8.37 -17.36
N PHE A 176 14.27 8.84 -18.61
CA PHE A 176 13.41 9.92 -19.08
C PHE A 176 11.92 9.57 -18.93
N ASP A 177 11.15 10.49 -18.37
CA ASP A 177 9.69 10.42 -18.29
C ASP A 177 9.08 11.68 -18.91
N VAL A 178 8.24 11.50 -19.93
CA VAL A 178 7.50 12.60 -20.59
C VAL A 178 6.69 13.46 -19.61
N ASN A 179 6.28 12.90 -18.46
CA ASN A 179 5.64 13.67 -17.39
C ASN A 179 6.53 14.79 -16.84
N GLU A 180 7.87 14.73 -16.98
CA GLU A 180 8.77 15.81 -16.59
C GLU A 180 8.57 17.07 -17.44
N ILE A 181 8.33 16.89 -18.75
CA ILE A 181 8.00 17.99 -19.67
C ILE A 181 6.64 18.60 -19.29
N ILE A 182 5.64 17.76 -19.01
CA ILE A 182 4.32 18.22 -18.57
C ILE A 182 4.41 19.03 -17.27
N LYS A 183 5.18 18.57 -16.29
CA LYS A 183 5.41 19.31 -15.04
C LYS A 183 6.15 20.63 -15.28
N ALA A 184 7.11 20.66 -16.19
CA ALA A 184 7.81 21.89 -16.55
C ALA A 184 6.86 22.92 -17.17
N ILE A 185 5.92 22.49 -18.01
CA ILE A 185 4.83 23.34 -18.53
C ILE A 185 3.98 23.88 -17.38
N GLU A 186 3.49 23.02 -16.48
CA GLU A 186 2.68 23.46 -15.33
C GLU A 186 3.42 24.45 -14.43
N ASN A 187 4.71 24.23 -14.19
CA ASN A 187 5.53 25.11 -13.34
C ASN A 187 5.76 26.48 -13.99
N LEU A 188 5.99 26.53 -15.30
CA LEU A 188 6.12 27.80 -16.02
C LEU A 188 4.78 28.57 -16.05
N ALA A 189 3.68 27.85 -16.22
CA ALA A 189 2.33 28.43 -16.21
C ALA A 189 1.91 28.98 -14.84
N LYS A 190 2.39 28.38 -13.73
CA LYS A 190 2.07 28.80 -12.36
C LYS A 190 2.93 29.95 -11.82
N ASN A 191 4.16 30.14 -12.33
CA ASN A 191 5.18 31.00 -11.69
C ASN A 191 5.54 32.28 -12.47
N GLU A 192 4.64 32.83 -13.29
CA GLU A 192 4.92 34.00 -14.15
C GLU A 192 6.26 33.83 -14.90
N GLY A 193 6.51 32.59 -15.33
CA GLY A 193 7.70 32.02 -15.96
C GLY A 193 9.08 32.57 -15.62
N SER A 194 9.38 32.78 -14.34
CA SER A 194 10.77 32.66 -13.90
C SER A 194 11.05 31.21 -13.47
N PHE A 195 12.05 30.55 -14.08
CA PHE A 195 12.73 29.42 -13.43
C PHE A 195 13.58 29.96 -12.28
N LYS A 196 12.93 30.56 -11.27
CA LYS A 196 13.58 30.84 -10.00
C LYS A 196 13.75 29.51 -9.29
N LYS A 197 14.97 28.98 -9.38
CA LYS A 197 15.40 27.88 -8.54
C LYS A 197 14.99 28.16 -7.09
N ILE A 198 14.28 27.22 -6.47
CA ILE A 198 13.71 27.40 -5.14
C ILE A 198 14.85 27.62 -4.15
N LYS A 199 14.78 28.70 -3.37
CA LYS A 199 15.79 28.99 -2.36
C LYS A 199 15.44 28.24 -1.07
N ILE A 200 16.39 27.49 -0.55
CA ILE A 200 16.22 26.79 0.73
C ILE A 200 16.44 27.79 1.87
N SER A 201 15.58 27.72 2.88
CA SER A 201 15.56 28.54 4.09
C SER A 201 15.26 27.65 5.30
N ASN A 202 15.43 28.17 6.51
CA ASN A 202 15.12 27.42 7.74
C ASN A 202 13.66 26.95 7.81
N HIS A 203 12.75 27.63 7.09
CA HIS A 203 11.34 27.28 7.07
C HIS A 203 11.02 26.07 6.19
N ASN A 204 11.74 25.88 5.07
CA ASN A 204 11.43 24.82 4.10
C ASN A 204 12.43 23.65 4.10
N ILE A 205 13.59 23.81 4.74
CA ILE A 205 14.67 22.82 4.67
C ILE A 205 14.27 21.42 5.16
N ARG A 206 13.37 21.30 6.15
CA ARG A 206 12.88 20.02 6.67
C ARG A 206 12.02 19.28 5.63
N ALA A 207 11.05 19.96 5.05
CA ALA A 207 10.20 19.38 4.00
C ALA A 207 11.04 18.95 2.79
N VAL A 208 12.04 19.76 2.42
CA VAL A 208 12.96 19.45 1.32
C VAL A 208 13.86 18.27 1.68
N PHE A 209 14.32 18.15 2.93
CA PHE A 209 15.09 16.99 3.39
C PHE A 209 14.26 15.71 3.36
N ASP A 210 13.01 15.77 3.80
CA ASP A 210 12.10 14.61 3.79
C ASP A 210 11.81 14.13 2.37
N GLU A 211 11.58 15.07 1.46
CA GLU A 211 11.42 14.78 0.05
C GLU A 211 12.70 14.15 -0.54
N PHE A 212 13.87 14.64 -0.17
CA PHE A 212 15.16 14.08 -0.59
C PHE A 212 15.34 12.63 -0.14
N ILE A 213 15.07 12.33 1.13
CA ILE A 213 15.19 10.97 1.69
C ILE A 213 14.22 10.02 0.99
N THR A 214 12.99 10.45 0.74
CA THR A 214 11.94 9.64 0.11
C THR A 214 12.20 9.41 -1.37
N MET A 215 12.53 10.46 -2.13
CA MET A 215 12.76 10.38 -3.57
C MET A 215 13.94 9.45 -3.91
N LEU A 216 15.00 9.49 -3.09
CA LEU A 216 16.18 8.66 -3.30
C LEU A 216 16.16 7.32 -2.56
N ASP A 217 15.05 6.99 -1.91
CA ASP A 217 14.92 5.77 -1.11
C ASP A 217 16.06 5.60 -0.08
N LEU A 218 16.63 6.70 0.43
CA LEU A 218 17.83 6.66 1.27
C LEU A 218 17.58 5.96 2.60
N SER A 219 16.33 5.92 3.07
CA SER A 219 15.90 5.13 4.22
C SER A 219 16.20 3.64 4.05
N LYS A 220 16.15 3.12 2.82
CA LYS A 220 16.42 1.71 2.46
C LYS A 220 17.91 1.40 2.29
N ASN A 221 18.76 2.43 2.22
CA ASN A 221 20.20 2.27 2.07
C ASN A 221 20.85 1.98 3.44
N SER A 222 20.99 0.69 3.77
CA SER A 222 21.58 0.23 5.03
C SER A 222 23.06 0.55 5.19
N LYS A 223 23.75 0.92 4.10
CA LYS A 223 25.16 1.30 4.11
C LYS A 223 25.37 2.78 4.47
N MET A 224 24.32 3.61 4.39
CA MET A 224 24.38 5.03 4.69
C MET A 224 23.68 5.35 6.00
N ASP A 225 24.42 5.84 6.99
CA ASP A 225 23.87 6.24 8.30
C ASP A 225 23.17 7.62 8.25
N SER A 226 22.42 7.98 9.29
CA SER A 226 21.65 9.24 9.35
C SER A 226 22.54 10.47 9.19
N ARG A 227 23.76 10.40 9.73
CA ARG A 227 24.75 11.47 9.62
C ARG A 227 25.14 11.70 8.16
N GLN A 228 25.48 10.62 7.46
CA GLN A 228 25.85 10.65 6.04
C GLN A 228 24.69 11.10 5.16
N ARG A 229 23.44 10.75 5.49
CA ARG A 229 22.25 11.23 4.76
C ARG A 229 22.07 12.74 4.87
N VAL A 230 22.19 13.28 6.08
CA VAL A 230 22.11 14.73 6.34
C VAL A 230 23.31 15.46 5.72
N GLU A 231 24.53 14.92 5.86
CA GLU A 231 25.72 15.48 5.21
C GLU A 231 25.58 15.51 3.69
N LEU A 232 25.12 14.42 3.08
CA LEU A 232 24.88 14.36 1.65
C LEU A 232 23.90 15.45 1.22
N PHE A 233 22.79 15.60 1.93
CA PHE A 233 21.79 16.62 1.63
C PHE A 233 22.35 18.05 1.72
N ILE A 234 22.92 18.42 2.88
CA ILE A 234 23.42 19.77 3.14
C ILE A 234 24.54 20.13 2.16
N LEU A 235 25.52 19.25 1.98
CA LEU A 235 26.64 19.51 1.07
C LEU A 235 26.18 19.60 -0.39
N SER A 236 25.17 18.83 -0.79
CA SER A 236 24.59 18.89 -2.15
C SER A 236 23.85 20.20 -2.42
N ILE A 237 23.10 20.71 -1.45
CA ILE A 237 22.41 22.02 -1.53
C ILE A 237 23.40 23.15 -1.68
N LEU A 238 24.44 23.11 -0.85
CA LEU A 238 25.50 24.12 -0.84
C LEU A 238 26.43 24.04 -2.04
N GLY A 239 26.27 23.01 -2.89
CA GLY A 239 27.12 22.80 -4.07
C GLY A 239 28.57 22.49 -3.71
N SER A 240 28.80 21.80 -2.60
CA SER A 240 30.13 21.42 -2.14
C SER A 240 30.82 20.49 -3.14
N ARG A 241 32.13 20.67 -3.32
CA ARG A 241 32.97 19.77 -4.13
C ARG A 241 33.24 18.43 -3.44
N GLU A 242 32.90 18.30 -2.17
CA GLU A 242 32.99 17.04 -1.42
C GLU A 242 31.91 16.04 -1.81
N VAL A 243 30.94 16.44 -2.65
CA VAL A 243 29.92 15.54 -3.21
C VAL A 243 30.06 15.53 -4.73
N TRP A 244 30.27 14.34 -5.31
CA TRP A 244 30.39 14.18 -6.76
C TRP A 244 29.91 12.80 -7.22
N ILE A 245 29.44 12.72 -8.46
CA ILE A 245 28.91 11.48 -9.07
C ILE A 245 30.01 10.80 -9.87
N ASP A 246 30.14 9.49 -9.71
CA ASP A 246 31.10 8.69 -10.48
C ASP A 246 30.50 8.28 -11.83
N ASP A 247 30.80 9.05 -12.87
CA ASP A 247 30.26 8.82 -14.22
C ASP A 247 30.71 7.48 -14.84
N ALA A 248 31.76 6.83 -14.31
CA ALA A 248 32.24 5.54 -14.79
C ALA A 248 31.48 4.34 -14.21
N VAL A 249 30.87 4.53 -13.03
CA VAL A 249 30.14 3.50 -12.29
C VAL A 249 28.76 4.07 -11.98
N GLY A 250 27.87 4.06 -12.98
CA GLY A 250 26.53 4.66 -12.87
C GLY A 250 25.81 4.29 -11.56
N ASN A 251 25.01 5.23 -11.04
CA ASN A 251 24.36 5.15 -9.72
C ASN A 251 25.32 5.13 -8.52
N LEU A 252 26.53 5.68 -8.62
CA LEU A 252 27.46 5.85 -7.51
C LEU A 252 27.72 7.32 -7.20
N ILE A 253 27.54 7.71 -5.93
CA ILE A 253 27.88 9.04 -5.42
C ILE A 253 28.98 8.95 -4.39
N HIS A 254 29.95 9.86 -4.47
CA HIS A 254 30.99 10.04 -3.47
C HIS A 254 30.59 11.19 -2.54
N LEU A 255 30.67 10.91 -1.24
CA LEU A 255 30.52 11.86 -0.15
C LEU A 255 31.83 11.83 0.64
N ARG A 256 32.67 12.84 0.44
CA ARG A 256 34.05 12.92 0.96
C ARG A 256 34.86 11.69 0.52
N ASP A 257 35.26 10.84 1.46
CA ASP A 257 36.07 9.64 1.29
C ASP A 257 35.23 8.35 1.12
N LYS A 258 33.90 8.44 1.20
CA LYS A 258 32.99 7.29 1.13
C LYS A 258 32.14 7.33 -0.14
N ALA A 259 31.85 6.15 -0.68
CA ALA A 259 31.00 5.99 -1.86
C ALA A 259 29.72 5.21 -1.53
N PHE A 260 28.59 5.66 -2.09
CA PHE A 260 27.28 5.07 -1.87
C PHE A 260 26.56 4.87 -3.20
N THR A 261 25.89 3.73 -3.35
CA THR A 261 25.03 3.47 -4.50
C THR A 261 23.68 4.13 -4.29
N ILE A 262 23.31 5.09 -5.14
CA ILE A 262 22.03 5.81 -5.14
C ILE A 262 21.57 6.06 -6.59
N ASP A 263 20.27 6.30 -6.82
CA ASP A 263 19.76 6.71 -8.13
C ASP A 263 20.27 8.12 -8.47
N THR A 264 21.31 8.20 -9.32
CA THR A 264 21.98 9.47 -9.63
C THR A 264 21.13 10.36 -10.52
N GLY A 265 20.21 9.78 -11.31
CA GLY A 265 19.26 10.53 -12.14
C GLY A 265 18.24 11.27 -11.28
N GLN A 266 17.61 10.57 -10.33
CA GLN A 266 16.70 11.19 -9.37
C GLN A 266 17.42 12.21 -8.48
N TYR A 267 18.68 11.96 -8.10
CA TYR A 267 19.48 12.88 -7.30
C TYR A 267 19.70 14.20 -8.05
N GLN A 268 20.09 14.11 -9.34
CA GLN A 268 20.31 15.29 -10.18
C GLN A 268 19.00 16.04 -10.44
N SER A 269 17.91 15.33 -10.72
CA SER A 269 16.57 15.90 -10.90
C SER A 269 16.11 16.64 -9.64
N PHE A 270 16.28 16.04 -8.46
CA PHE A 270 15.94 16.64 -7.17
C PHE A 270 16.65 17.98 -6.97
N PHE A 271 17.98 18.01 -7.05
CA PHE A 271 18.77 19.23 -6.81
C PHE A 271 18.74 20.24 -7.96
N GLY A 272 18.30 19.83 -9.16
CA GLY A 272 18.08 20.73 -10.30
C GLY A 272 17.08 21.85 -10.00
N ARG A 273 16.13 21.59 -9.08
CA ARG A 273 15.03 22.50 -8.70
C ARG A 273 15.43 23.62 -7.73
N TYR A 274 16.55 23.48 -7.01
CA TYR A 274 16.95 24.39 -5.93
C TYR A 274 18.14 25.28 -6.29
N SER A 275 18.18 26.49 -5.71
CA SER A 275 19.29 27.41 -5.91
C SER A 275 20.55 26.82 -5.28
N LYS A 276 21.70 27.01 -5.92
CA LYS A 276 23.02 26.75 -5.33
C LYS A 276 23.78 28.03 -4.96
N LYS A 277 23.13 29.19 -5.16
CA LYS A 277 23.69 30.51 -4.86
C LYS A 277 23.11 31.01 -3.53
N TYR A 278 23.91 30.91 -2.48
CA TYR A 278 23.59 31.35 -1.12
C TYR A 278 24.64 32.36 -0.63
N SER A 279 24.21 33.39 0.11
CA SER A 279 25.12 34.27 0.84
C SER A 279 25.77 33.54 2.01
N ASP A 280 26.87 34.05 2.58
CA ASP A 280 27.55 33.34 3.69
C ASP A 280 26.65 33.22 4.93
N VAL A 281 25.83 34.24 5.22
CA VAL A 281 24.80 34.18 6.28
C VAL A 281 23.77 33.07 6.05
N GLU A 282 23.37 32.86 4.79
CA GLU A 282 22.41 31.80 4.45
C GLU A 282 23.04 30.41 4.52
N LYS A 283 24.32 30.28 4.13
CA LYS A 283 25.07 29.04 4.30
C LYS A 283 25.21 28.70 5.79
N ASP A 284 25.53 29.67 6.63
CA ASP A 284 25.62 29.50 8.08
C ASP A 284 24.27 29.05 8.67
N SER A 285 23.18 29.66 8.21
CA SER A 285 21.82 29.29 8.61
C SER A 285 21.43 27.86 8.19
N ILE A 286 21.79 27.44 6.96
CA ILE A 286 21.56 26.08 6.45
C ILE A 286 22.43 25.07 7.22
N ASN A 287 23.69 25.42 7.51
CA ASN A 287 24.60 24.58 8.29
C ASN A 287 24.12 24.43 9.73
N ALA A 288 23.54 25.47 10.35
CA ALA A 288 22.96 25.38 11.70
C ALA A 288 21.78 24.41 11.79
N MET A 289 21.13 24.10 10.67
CA MET A 289 20.06 23.10 10.59
C MET A 289 20.58 21.66 10.53
N TYR A 290 21.89 21.46 10.40
CA TYR A 290 22.50 20.14 10.36
C TYR A 290 22.19 19.32 11.62
N ASP A 291 22.47 19.86 12.80
CA ASP A 291 22.27 19.14 14.07
C ASP A 291 20.79 18.81 14.28
N VAL A 292 19.91 19.73 13.89
CA VAL A 292 18.45 19.54 13.96
C VAL A 292 17.99 18.40 13.04
N LEU A 293 18.42 18.40 11.78
CA LEU A 293 18.06 17.34 10.83
C LEU A 293 18.69 16.00 11.21
N PHE A 294 19.89 16.02 11.79
CA PHE A 294 20.57 14.82 12.27
C PHE A 294 19.87 14.20 13.48
N GLU A 295 19.52 14.99 14.48
CA GLU A 295 18.72 14.52 15.63
C GLU A 295 17.36 13.98 15.18
N GLU A 296 16.69 14.65 14.23
CA GLU A 296 15.42 14.16 13.65
C GLU A 296 15.61 12.84 12.89
N ALA A 297 16.69 12.70 12.12
CA ALA A 297 16.99 11.48 11.37
C ALA A 297 17.39 10.30 12.29
N GLU A 298 18.09 10.54 13.39
CA GLU A 298 18.39 9.50 14.39
C GLU A 298 17.14 9.08 15.17
N ARG A 299 16.23 10.01 15.48
CA ARG A 299 14.93 9.69 16.12
C ARG A 299 14.02 8.87 15.21
N ARG A 300 14.06 9.11 13.89
CA ARG A 300 13.38 8.23 12.91
C ARG A 300 13.84 6.78 13.03
N LYS A 301 15.12 6.55 13.35
CA LYS A 301 15.74 5.22 13.48
C LYS A 301 15.48 4.56 14.83
N SER A 302 15.18 5.32 15.89
CA SER A 302 14.87 4.75 17.23
C SER A 302 13.47 4.13 17.31
N GLY A 303 12.61 4.37 16.31
CA GLY A 303 11.24 3.85 16.29
C GLY A 303 10.29 4.56 17.25
N ASP A 304 10.71 5.71 17.82
CA ASP A 304 9.82 6.58 18.56
C ASP A 304 8.88 7.25 17.56
N PHE A 305 7.57 7.23 17.86
CA PHE A 305 6.44 7.57 17.01
C PHE A 305 6.50 9.01 16.44
N TRP A 306 7.40 9.25 15.49
CA TRP A 306 7.57 10.52 14.81
C TRP A 306 6.56 10.64 13.67
N THR A 307 5.61 11.58 13.77
CA THR A 307 4.67 11.87 12.68
C THR A 307 5.30 12.82 11.66
N PRO A 308 5.47 12.42 10.38
CA PRO A 308 5.97 13.32 9.35
C PRO A 308 5.06 14.53 9.12
N THR A 309 5.65 15.69 8.82
CA THR A 309 4.91 16.96 8.63
C THR A 309 3.80 16.82 7.59
N ILE A 310 4.03 16.10 6.48
CA ILE A 310 3.00 15.87 5.45
C ILE A 310 1.72 15.19 5.99
N TRP A 311 1.86 14.30 6.98
CA TRP A 311 0.74 13.61 7.61
C TRP A 311 0.11 14.44 8.73
N ALA A 312 0.91 15.22 9.46
CA ALA A 312 0.41 16.22 10.42
C ALA A 312 -0.45 17.28 9.71
N ASP A 313 0.01 17.78 8.57
CA ASP A 313 -0.72 18.74 7.75
C ASP A 313 -2.04 18.17 7.25
N LYS A 314 -2.04 16.93 6.78
CA LYS A 314 -3.27 16.26 6.36
C LYS A 314 -4.25 16.04 7.51
N ALA A 315 -3.75 15.72 8.70
CA ALA A 315 -4.58 15.61 9.89
C ALA A 315 -5.25 16.95 10.24
N HIS A 316 -4.51 18.06 10.15
CA HIS A 316 -5.03 19.40 10.37
C HIS A 316 -6.03 19.84 9.29
N GLU A 317 -5.77 19.53 8.02
CA GLU A 317 -6.69 19.75 6.90
C GLU A 317 -8.02 19.03 7.16
N MET A 318 -7.97 17.75 7.54
CA MET A 318 -9.16 16.96 7.85
C MET A 318 -9.94 17.48 9.05
N LEU A 319 -9.26 17.96 10.10
CA LEU A 319 -9.93 18.61 11.23
C LEU A 319 -10.57 19.93 10.82
N SER A 320 -9.92 20.72 9.97
CA SER A 320 -10.48 21.95 9.41
C SER A 320 -11.73 21.69 8.55
N ASP A 321 -11.75 20.60 7.78
CA ASP A 321 -12.93 20.21 6.99
C ASP A 321 -14.14 19.88 7.89
N VAL A 322 -13.89 19.26 9.04
CA VAL A 322 -14.94 18.80 9.97
C VAL A 322 -15.38 19.89 10.94
N LEU A 323 -14.46 20.73 11.41
CA LEU A 323 -14.69 21.69 12.50
C LEU A 323 -14.67 23.15 12.06
N GLY A 324 -14.26 23.46 10.83
CA GLY A 324 -14.01 24.81 10.33
C GLY A 324 -12.55 25.23 10.46
N GLN A 325 -12.11 26.18 9.62
CA GLN A 325 -10.69 26.58 9.51
C GLN A 325 -10.10 27.23 10.78
N ASP A 326 -10.95 27.72 11.67
CA ASP A 326 -10.59 28.43 12.90
C ASP A 326 -10.62 27.54 14.15
N TRP A 327 -10.76 26.22 14.00
CA TRP A 327 -10.92 25.29 15.12
C TRP A 327 -9.81 25.38 16.19
N ARG A 328 -8.58 25.70 15.80
CA ARG A 328 -7.44 25.90 16.73
C ARG A 328 -7.60 27.13 17.63
N ARG A 329 -8.40 28.11 17.18
CA ARG A 329 -8.73 29.35 17.91
C ARG A 329 -10.01 29.24 18.72
N THR A 330 -10.89 28.31 18.37
CA THR A 330 -12.23 28.19 18.99
C THR A 330 -12.35 27.01 19.94
N ARG A 331 -11.37 26.11 19.98
CA ARG A 331 -11.40 24.88 20.78
C ARG A 331 -10.15 24.71 21.63
N VAL A 332 -10.31 24.00 22.75
CA VAL A 332 -9.19 23.52 23.55
C VAL A 332 -8.62 22.27 22.89
N VAL A 333 -7.30 22.23 22.74
CA VAL A 333 -6.62 21.12 22.06
C VAL A 333 -5.68 20.43 23.03
N TRP A 334 -5.79 19.11 23.15
CA TRP A 334 -4.86 18.29 23.93
C TRP A 334 -4.27 17.17 23.08
N ASP A 335 -2.95 17.15 22.99
CA ASP A 335 -2.18 15.99 22.54
C ASP A 335 -1.61 15.24 23.76
N PRO A 336 -2.26 14.16 24.23
CA PRO A 336 -1.80 13.41 25.39
C PRO A 336 -0.61 12.47 25.13
N ALA A 337 -0.14 12.40 23.88
CA ALA A 337 1.01 11.59 23.47
C ALA A 337 1.90 12.41 22.52
N CYS A 338 2.20 13.65 22.89
CA CYS A 338 2.77 14.64 21.99
C CYS A 338 4.21 14.36 21.54
N GLY A 339 4.93 13.51 22.29
CA GLY A 339 6.35 13.26 22.08
C GLY A 339 7.13 14.56 21.98
N THR A 340 7.76 14.78 20.83
CA THR A 340 8.53 15.99 20.50
C THR A 340 7.71 17.06 19.77
N LYS A 341 6.38 17.03 19.93
CA LYS A 341 5.37 17.98 19.43
C LYS A 341 5.19 17.99 17.91
N ASN A 342 5.47 16.89 17.22
CA ASN A 342 5.44 16.86 15.75
C ASN A 342 4.07 17.19 15.14
N LEU A 343 2.98 16.84 15.81
CA LEU A 343 1.63 17.15 15.34
C LEU A 343 1.31 18.66 15.42
N THR A 344 1.96 19.41 16.32
CA THR A 344 1.53 20.78 16.66
C THR A 344 2.58 21.84 16.40
N ARG A 345 3.86 21.45 16.25
CA ARG A 345 5.02 22.37 16.21
C ARG A 345 5.00 23.38 15.07
N ASP A 346 4.38 23.02 13.94
CA ASP A 346 4.34 23.85 12.73
C ASP A 346 3.15 24.84 12.72
N TYR A 347 2.29 24.80 13.75
CA TYR A 347 1.11 25.66 13.91
C TYR A 347 1.27 26.58 15.12
N THR A 348 0.80 27.82 15.01
CA THR A 348 1.02 28.88 16.04
C THR A 348 -0.25 29.59 16.49
N ASP A 349 -1.38 29.36 15.84
CA ASP A 349 -2.64 30.06 16.04
C ASP A 349 -3.56 29.39 17.08
N TRP A 350 -2.98 28.82 18.13
CA TRP A 350 -3.69 28.08 19.17
C TRP A 350 -4.28 29.01 20.24
N GLN A 351 -5.56 28.84 20.57
CA GLN A 351 -6.18 29.54 21.69
C GLN A 351 -5.83 28.87 23.03
N ALA A 352 -5.87 27.55 23.08
CA ALA A 352 -5.53 26.75 24.25
C ALA A 352 -4.95 25.40 23.81
N LEU A 353 -3.65 25.22 24.02
CA LEU A 353 -2.92 24.02 23.64
C LEU A 353 -2.26 23.36 24.86
N TYR A 354 -2.60 22.09 25.07
CA TYR A 354 -2.06 21.23 26.11
C TYR A 354 -1.30 20.08 25.48
N LEU A 355 -0.09 19.83 25.95
CA LEU A 355 0.82 18.83 25.38
C LEU A 355 1.39 17.99 26.50
N SER A 356 1.19 16.68 26.45
CA SER A 356 1.76 15.77 27.43
C SER A 356 2.37 14.52 26.82
N THR A 357 3.33 13.95 27.52
CA THR A 357 3.99 12.67 27.20
C THR A 357 4.45 12.03 28.51
N ILE A 358 4.70 10.72 28.47
CA ILE A 358 5.28 10.00 29.60
C ILE A 358 6.77 10.34 29.80
N PHE A 359 7.46 10.85 28.77
CA PHE A 359 8.90 11.13 28.79
C PHE A 359 9.21 12.64 28.91
N ASP A 360 9.70 13.08 30.07
CA ASP A 360 10.01 14.50 30.32
C ASP A 360 11.18 15.02 29.45
N GLU A 361 12.05 14.13 29.01
CA GLU A 361 13.17 14.45 28.11
C GLU A 361 12.68 14.91 26.73
N GLU A 362 11.56 14.38 26.22
CA GLU A 362 10.96 14.78 24.95
C GLU A 362 10.40 16.21 25.03
N LEU A 363 9.76 16.56 26.16
CA LEU A 363 9.30 17.92 26.44
C LEU A 363 10.50 18.86 26.53
N SER A 364 11.57 18.42 27.18
CA SER A 364 12.76 19.23 27.39
C SER A 364 13.51 19.55 26.11
N THR A 365 13.59 18.60 25.18
CA THR A 365 14.25 18.80 23.87
C THR A 365 13.37 19.56 22.87
N SER A 366 12.05 19.65 23.09
CA SER A 366 11.10 20.36 22.22
C SER A 366 10.62 21.71 22.80
N ARG A 367 11.31 22.26 23.80
CA ARG A 367 10.95 23.54 24.48
C ARG A 367 10.87 24.75 23.54
N SER A 368 11.57 24.70 22.40
CA SER A 368 11.56 25.79 21.42
C SER A 368 10.24 25.91 20.64
N TYR A 369 9.46 24.83 20.55
CA TYR A 369 8.18 24.78 19.84
C TYR A 369 6.99 25.01 20.77
N ASN A 370 5.93 25.64 20.24
CA ASN A 370 4.68 25.96 20.94
C ASN A 370 4.92 26.52 22.35
N LYS A 371 5.66 27.63 22.47
CA LYS A 371 6.09 28.20 23.77
C LYS A 371 4.93 28.62 24.68
N ASP A 372 3.80 28.97 24.08
CA ASP A 372 2.58 29.38 24.81
C ASP A 372 1.71 28.18 25.22
N ALA A 373 2.07 26.95 24.82
CA ALA A 373 1.37 25.75 25.22
C ALA A 373 1.69 25.34 26.67
N VAL A 374 0.72 24.73 27.35
CA VAL A 374 0.94 24.10 28.65
C VAL A 374 1.51 22.70 28.42
N THR A 375 2.80 22.52 28.69
CA THR A 375 3.52 21.24 28.54
C THR A 375 3.74 20.58 29.89
N PHE A 376 3.43 19.29 30.04
CA PHE A 376 3.59 18.57 31.32
C PHE A 376 3.80 17.06 31.11
N GLN A 377 4.57 16.43 31.99
CA GLN A 377 4.73 14.98 31.98
C GLN A 377 3.43 14.32 32.49
N PHE A 378 2.86 13.39 31.74
CA PHE A 378 1.62 12.70 32.09
C PHE A 378 1.53 11.32 31.42
N ASP A 379 1.28 10.27 32.20
CA ASP A 379 0.95 8.95 31.72
C ASP A 379 -0.57 8.84 31.55
N PHE A 380 -1.04 9.03 30.32
CA PHE A 380 -2.47 9.11 30.00
C PHE A 380 -3.30 7.89 30.44
N LEU A 381 -2.67 6.72 30.57
CA LEU A 381 -3.34 5.45 30.91
C LEU A 381 -3.24 5.09 32.40
N ASN A 382 -2.41 5.78 33.18
CA ASN A 382 -2.20 5.48 34.60
C ASN A 382 -2.52 6.66 35.53
N ASP A 383 -2.23 7.89 35.09
CA ASP A 383 -2.41 9.09 35.90
C ASP A 383 -3.88 9.53 35.94
N ASP A 384 -4.30 10.00 37.12
CA ASP A 384 -5.63 10.55 37.41
C ASP A 384 -6.80 9.65 36.94
N VAL A 385 -6.63 8.31 36.93
CA VAL A 385 -7.67 7.40 36.41
C VAL A 385 -8.98 7.49 37.21
N SER A 386 -8.87 7.72 38.51
CA SER A 386 -9.99 7.90 39.44
C SER A 386 -10.45 9.35 39.60
N ILE A 387 -10.20 10.21 38.61
CA ILE A 387 -10.61 11.61 38.66
C ILE A 387 -12.12 11.74 38.87
N ASP A 388 -12.51 12.57 39.85
CA ASP A 388 -13.90 12.87 40.18
C ASP A 388 -14.11 14.39 40.18
N PRO A 389 -14.89 14.94 39.23
CA PRO A 389 -15.21 16.37 39.16
C PRO A 389 -15.85 16.93 40.42
N LYS A 390 -16.42 16.07 41.28
CA LYS A 390 -17.10 16.42 42.53
C LYS A 390 -16.23 16.27 43.77
N ALA A 391 -15.00 15.77 43.65
CA ALA A 391 -14.11 15.62 44.79
C ALA A 391 -13.89 16.98 45.51
N LEU A 392 -14.14 17.01 46.82
CA LEU A 392 -13.91 18.19 47.66
C LEU A 392 -12.41 18.41 47.90
N PHE A 393 -12.05 19.66 48.22
CA PHE A 393 -10.69 20.17 48.46
C PHE A 393 -9.75 19.15 49.15
N GLY A 394 -8.58 18.91 48.55
CA GLY A 394 -7.49 18.11 49.14
C GLY A 394 -6.87 17.03 48.23
N VAL A 395 -7.44 16.78 47.05
CA VAL A 395 -6.86 15.87 46.04
C VAL A 395 -6.06 16.70 45.02
N GLU A 396 -4.76 16.43 44.94
CA GLU A 396 -3.86 17.04 43.95
C GLU A 396 -3.79 16.11 42.73
N TRP A 397 -4.37 16.56 41.61
CA TRP A 397 -4.30 15.86 40.33
C TRP A 397 -2.99 16.19 39.62
N LYS A 398 -2.43 15.22 38.89
CA LYS A 398 -1.24 15.48 38.07
C LYS A 398 -1.57 16.33 36.84
N MET A 399 -2.82 16.25 36.37
CA MET A 399 -3.38 17.14 35.35
C MET A 399 -3.25 18.61 35.79
N PRO A 400 -2.75 19.51 34.92
CA PRO A 400 -2.64 20.93 35.24
C PRO A 400 -3.98 21.54 35.66
N PRO A 401 -4.02 22.41 36.67
CA PRO A 401 -5.26 23.07 37.11
C PRO A 401 -5.99 23.85 36.01
N SER A 402 -5.25 24.39 35.03
CA SER A 402 -5.85 25.05 33.86
C SER A 402 -6.60 24.05 32.97
N LEU A 403 -5.99 22.93 32.61
CA LEU A 403 -6.64 21.87 31.83
C LEU A 403 -7.87 21.30 32.54
N TYR A 404 -7.76 21.04 33.85
CA TYR A 404 -8.89 20.58 34.65
C TYR A 404 -10.07 21.57 34.63
N ARG A 405 -9.77 22.88 34.66
CA ARG A 405 -10.80 23.93 34.55
C ARG A 405 -11.48 23.93 33.19
N GLU A 406 -10.74 23.73 32.10
CA GLU A 406 -11.34 23.64 30.76
C GLU A 406 -12.39 22.53 30.66
N PHE A 407 -12.14 21.38 31.32
CA PHE A 407 -13.12 20.29 31.41
C PHE A 407 -14.33 20.63 32.29
N LEU A 408 -14.12 21.27 33.44
CA LEU A 408 -15.23 21.69 34.32
C LEU A 408 -16.14 22.74 33.67
N GLU A 409 -15.58 23.61 32.82
CA GLU A 409 -16.31 24.64 32.07
C GLU A 409 -16.97 24.11 30.79
N ASP A 410 -16.86 22.81 30.49
CA ASP A 410 -17.41 22.16 29.29
C ASP A 410 -17.03 22.90 27.99
N LYS A 411 -15.74 23.26 27.86
CA LYS A 411 -15.26 23.88 26.61
C LYS A 411 -15.25 22.86 25.46
N PRO A 412 -15.46 23.32 24.21
CA PRO A 412 -15.25 22.48 23.03
C PRO A 412 -13.83 21.95 22.97
N PHE A 413 -13.69 20.63 22.86
CA PHE A 413 -12.43 19.92 23.03
C PHE A 413 -12.01 19.15 21.78
N VAL A 414 -10.72 19.18 21.45
CA VAL A 414 -10.11 18.34 20.42
C VAL A 414 -8.96 17.54 21.04
N PHE A 415 -9.09 16.23 21.03
CA PHE A 415 -7.98 15.32 21.28
C PHE A 415 -7.29 15.03 19.95
N LEU A 416 -6.06 15.50 19.76
CA LEU A 416 -5.26 15.27 18.55
C LEU A 416 -4.01 14.49 18.92
N MET A 417 -3.87 13.24 18.46
CA MET A 417 -2.76 12.39 18.91
C MET A 417 -2.30 11.31 17.93
N ASN A 418 -1.04 10.93 18.09
CA ASN A 418 -0.45 9.71 17.52
C ASN A 418 0.08 8.82 18.67
N PRO A 419 -0.78 7.98 19.27
CA PRO A 419 -0.40 7.18 20.44
C PRO A 419 0.41 5.93 20.03
N PRO A 420 1.06 5.27 20.99
CA PRO A 420 1.85 4.07 20.70
C PRO A 420 0.99 2.89 20.19
N PHE A 421 1.50 2.15 19.19
CA PHE A 421 0.83 0.97 18.59
C PHE A 421 1.17 -0.38 19.26
N GLY A 422 1.86 -0.37 20.40
CA GLY A 422 2.33 -1.59 21.07
C GLY A 422 1.21 -2.59 21.44
N THR A 423 1.51 -3.90 21.32
CA THR A 423 0.59 -5.00 21.69
C THR A 423 1.25 -5.95 22.68
N ALA A 424 0.43 -6.60 23.52
CA ALA A 424 0.89 -7.62 24.46
C ALA A 424 1.26 -8.97 23.80
N ALA A 425 1.16 -9.11 22.47
CA ALA A 425 1.19 -10.40 21.78
C ALA A 425 2.39 -10.62 20.83
N ASN A 426 3.35 -9.68 20.75
CA ASN A 426 4.55 -9.88 19.93
C ASN A 426 5.59 -10.73 20.67
N HIS A 427 5.89 -11.89 20.10
CA HIS A 427 6.65 -13.00 20.69
C HIS A 427 8.17 -12.76 20.88
N ASP A 428 8.71 -11.59 20.58
CA ASP A 428 10.17 -11.38 20.53
C ASP A 428 10.77 -10.58 21.70
N SER A 429 10.05 -10.42 22.81
CA SER A 429 10.67 -9.97 24.06
C SER A 429 9.83 -10.32 25.28
N GLU A 430 10.39 -11.06 26.24
CA GLU A 430 9.73 -11.46 27.49
C GLU A 430 9.24 -10.26 28.35
N ASN A 431 9.62 -9.03 28.01
CA ASN A 431 9.28 -7.81 28.77
C ASN A 431 8.06 -7.00 28.24
N LYS A 432 7.46 -7.31 27.08
CA LYS A 432 6.37 -6.49 26.49
C LYS A 432 4.95 -6.82 26.94
N ALA A 433 4.73 -7.98 27.56
CA ALA A 433 3.40 -8.38 28.08
C ALA A 433 2.89 -7.50 29.24
N SER A 434 3.79 -6.73 29.87
CA SER A 434 3.49 -5.85 31.01
C SER A 434 3.07 -4.43 30.59
N ILE A 435 3.36 -3.99 29.37
CA ILE A 435 3.11 -2.60 28.92
C ILE A 435 1.61 -2.32 28.76
N ALA A 436 0.83 -3.33 28.35
CA ALA A 436 -0.61 -3.18 28.15
C ALA A 436 -1.44 -3.31 29.44
N LYS A 437 -0.84 -3.61 30.59
CA LYS A 437 -1.54 -3.76 31.88
C LYS A 437 -1.51 -2.44 32.64
N ASN A 438 -2.65 -1.79 32.73
CA ASN A 438 -2.87 -0.56 33.49
C ASN A 438 -4.36 -0.50 33.92
N PRO A 439 -4.77 0.49 34.74
CA PRO A 439 -6.14 0.61 35.20
C PRO A 439 -7.19 0.68 34.08
N ILE A 440 -6.85 1.27 32.92
CA ILE A 440 -7.75 1.37 31.76
C ILE A 440 -7.94 0.00 31.09
N ASN A 441 -6.88 -0.80 30.96
CA ASN A 441 -6.97 -2.19 30.52
C ASN A 441 -7.91 -3.02 31.40
N GLU A 442 -7.81 -2.87 32.73
CA GLU A 442 -8.68 -3.56 33.67
C GLU A 442 -10.14 -3.11 33.55
N ASP A 443 -10.37 -1.81 33.36
CA ASP A 443 -11.70 -1.27 33.12
C ASP A 443 -12.35 -1.83 31.85
N MET A 444 -11.61 -1.82 30.74
CA MET A 444 -12.05 -2.43 29.48
C MET A 444 -12.41 -3.91 29.66
N LYS A 445 -11.63 -4.68 30.42
CA LYS A 445 -11.94 -6.08 30.73
C LYS A 445 -13.22 -6.24 31.55
N ARG A 446 -13.44 -5.39 32.57
CA ARG A 446 -14.70 -5.38 33.34
C ARG A 446 -15.91 -5.09 32.45
N CYS A 447 -15.73 -4.29 31.39
CA CYS A 447 -16.74 -4.02 30.37
C CYS A 447 -16.85 -5.11 29.28
N GLY A 448 -16.10 -6.21 29.36
CA GLY A 448 -16.15 -7.30 28.38
C GLY A 448 -15.45 -7.00 27.04
N LEU A 449 -14.49 -6.07 27.05
CA LEU A 449 -13.70 -5.60 25.90
C LEU A 449 -12.27 -6.21 25.88
N ASP A 450 -12.10 -7.40 26.45
CA ASP A 450 -10.80 -8.04 26.78
C ASP A 450 -9.79 -8.10 25.64
N LYS A 451 -10.25 -8.34 24.41
CA LYS A 451 -9.39 -8.51 23.24
C LYS A 451 -8.87 -7.18 22.71
N ALA A 452 -9.73 -6.17 22.61
CA ALA A 452 -9.34 -4.81 22.23
C ALA A 452 -8.43 -4.19 23.30
N ALA A 453 -8.67 -4.51 24.58
CA ALA A 453 -7.85 -4.04 25.71
C ALA A 453 -6.36 -4.41 25.57
N GLN A 454 -5.97 -5.38 24.74
CA GLN A 454 -4.56 -5.73 24.52
C GLN A 454 -3.79 -4.70 23.68
N GLN A 455 -4.48 -3.71 23.10
CA GLN A 455 -3.96 -2.71 22.19
C GLN A 455 -3.93 -1.34 22.87
N LEU A 456 -2.77 -0.69 22.96
CA LEU A 456 -2.63 0.58 23.68
C LEU A 456 -3.51 1.69 23.09
N TYR A 457 -3.53 1.87 21.76
CA TYR A 457 -4.38 2.87 21.11
C TYR A 457 -5.88 2.69 21.42
N ALA A 458 -6.36 1.46 21.61
CA ALA A 458 -7.75 1.21 22.02
C ALA A 458 -8.00 1.67 23.47
N GLN A 459 -7.01 1.53 24.35
CA GLN A 459 -7.08 2.04 25.71
C GLN A 459 -7.08 3.58 25.74
N PHE A 460 -6.30 4.25 24.87
CA PHE A 460 -6.35 5.70 24.72
C PHE A 460 -7.75 6.18 24.32
N LEU A 461 -8.36 5.56 23.29
CA LEU A 461 -9.74 5.88 22.89
C LEU A 461 -10.74 5.64 24.03
N TRP A 462 -10.61 4.53 24.76
CA TRP A 462 -11.47 4.24 25.92
C TRP A 462 -11.30 5.28 27.05
N ARG A 463 -10.07 5.74 27.29
CA ARG A 463 -9.80 6.79 28.28
C ARG A 463 -10.47 8.10 27.91
N ILE A 464 -10.51 8.46 26.63
CA ILE A 464 -11.24 9.66 26.15
C ILE A 464 -12.75 9.50 26.35
N VAL A 465 -13.31 8.32 26.08
CA VAL A 465 -14.73 8.01 26.42
C VAL A 465 -14.97 8.27 27.90
N LYS A 466 -14.10 7.78 28.78
CA LYS A 466 -14.23 8.00 30.23
C LYS A 466 -14.11 9.46 30.64
N PHE A 467 -13.17 10.22 30.09
CA PHE A 467 -13.11 11.66 30.35
C PHE A 467 -14.40 12.37 29.94
N THR A 468 -14.90 12.04 28.75
CA THR A 468 -16.13 12.64 28.21
C THR A 468 -17.35 12.33 29.09
N GLU A 469 -17.47 11.10 29.58
CA GLU A 469 -18.54 10.67 30.50
C GLU A 469 -18.42 11.32 31.89
N VAL A 470 -17.22 11.26 32.49
CA VAL A 470 -16.97 11.72 33.85
C VAL A 470 -17.21 13.22 33.99
N PHE A 471 -16.70 14.02 33.04
CA PHE A 471 -16.88 15.48 33.03
C PHE A 471 -18.18 15.92 32.34
N ASN A 472 -18.98 14.98 31.81
CA ASN A 472 -20.24 15.26 31.12
C ASN A 472 -20.11 16.26 29.95
N LEU A 473 -19.05 16.10 29.15
CA LEU A 473 -18.72 17.04 28.07
C LEU A 473 -19.77 17.01 26.95
N SER A 474 -19.93 18.14 26.26
CA SER A 474 -20.94 18.34 25.21
C SER A 474 -20.37 18.37 23.79
N ASP A 475 -19.14 18.86 23.59
CA ASP A 475 -18.49 18.93 22.26
C ASP A 475 -17.04 18.42 22.33
N VAL A 476 -16.85 17.15 21.99
CA VAL A 476 -15.53 16.50 21.93
C VAL A 476 -15.29 15.96 20.54
N THR A 477 -14.12 16.25 19.98
CA THR A 477 -13.64 15.68 18.72
C THR A 477 -12.32 14.95 18.96
N ILE A 478 -12.13 13.83 18.28
CA ILE A 478 -10.92 13.02 18.34
C ILE A 478 -10.32 12.96 16.93
N GLY A 479 -9.12 13.51 16.74
CA GLY A 479 -8.25 13.27 15.59
C GLY A 479 -7.15 12.28 15.97
N PHE A 480 -7.16 11.10 15.36
CA PHE A 480 -6.45 9.94 15.91
C PHE A 480 -5.69 9.14 14.86
N PHE A 481 -4.37 9.01 15.02
CA PHE A 481 -3.59 8.04 14.28
C PHE A 481 -3.69 6.64 14.92
N SER A 482 -3.87 5.60 14.11
CA SER A 482 -3.96 4.22 14.59
C SER A 482 -3.66 3.19 13.51
N ASN A 483 -3.54 1.92 13.90
CA ASN A 483 -3.66 0.83 12.94
C ASN A 483 -5.12 0.74 12.48
N ASP A 484 -5.38 0.69 11.17
CA ASP A 484 -6.73 0.69 10.58
C ASP A 484 -7.58 -0.54 10.93
N ARG A 485 -6.97 -1.60 11.47
CA ARG A 485 -7.62 -2.88 11.82
C ARG A 485 -8.84 -2.76 12.74
N PHE A 486 -8.90 -1.75 13.61
CA PHE A 486 -10.04 -1.59 14.52
C PHE A 486 -11.37 -1.32 13.79
N MET A 487 -11.32 -0.76 12.58
CA MET A 487 -12.49 -0.50 11.74
C MET A 487 -13.05 -1.80 11.09
N PHE A 488 -12.28 -2.88 11.01
CA PHE A 488 -12.70 -4.11 10.31
C PHE A 488 -13.53 -5.07 11.18
N GLY A 489 -13.74 -4.77 12.45
CA GLY A 489 -14.63 -5.55 13.32
C GLY A 489 -14.11 -6.95 13.66
N GLY A 490 -15.00 -7.93 13.62
CA GLY A 490 -14.75 -9.33 13.97
C GLY A 490 -14.58 -9.56 15.47
N LYS A 491 -14.09 -10.75 15.82
CA LYS A 491 -14.00 -11.22 17.21
C LYS A 491 -13.21 -10.33 18.17
N THR A 492 -12.34 -9.47 17.65
CA THR A 492 -11.50 -8.56 18.44
C THR A 492 -12.18 -7.21 18.63
N TRP A 493 -12.74 -6.63 17.57
CA TRP A 493 -13.15 -5.22 17.55
C TRP A 493 -14.65 -4.99 17.62
N GLU A 494 -15.49 -5.95 17.24
CA GLU A 494 -16.96 -5.76 17.16
C GLU A 494 -17.55 -5.17 18.45
N LYS A 495 -17.22 -5.76 19.62
CA LYS A 495 -17.71 -5.25 20.92
C LYS A 495 -17.17 -3.88 21.29
N PHE A 496 -15.87 -3.64 21.03
CA PHE A 496 -15.23 -2.37 21.35
C PHE A 496 -15.80 -1.25 20.49
N MET A 497 -15.92 -1.48 19.19
CA MET A 497 -16.48 -0.51 18.26
C MET A 497 -17.95 -0.23 18.55
N ALA A 498 -18.75 -1.23 18.91
CA ALA A 498 -20.13 -0.99 19.35
C ALA A 498 -20.18 -0.08 20.60
N ALA A 499 -19.32 -0.32 21.60
CA ALA A 499 -19.26 0.51 22.80
C ALA A 499 -18.72 1.93 22.52
N PHE A 500 -17.75 2.06 21.61
CA PHE A 500 -17.19 3.34 21.22
C PHE A 500 -18.15 4.16 20.34
N GLN A 501 -18.88 3.51 19.43
CA GLN A 501 -19.82 4.15 18.51
C GLN A 501 -21.17 4.48 19.11
N ASP A 502 -21.49 3.92 20.27
CA ASP A 502 -22.57 4.44 21.11
C ASP A 502 -22.29 5.90 21.56
N LYS A 503 -21.02 6.32 21.51
CA LYS A 503 -20.54 7.60 22.05
C LYS A 503 -19.96 8.53 20.97
N PHE A 504 -19.24 7.98 20.02
CA PHE A 504 -18.51 8.72 19.01
C PHE A 504 -18.93 8.32 17.60
N LYS A 505 -19.30 9.31 16.79
CA LYS A 505 -19.66 9.14 15.39
C LYS A 505 -18.41 9.35 14.52
N PHE A 506 -18.23 8.47 13.53
CA PHE A 506 -17.19 8.64 12.52
C PHE A 506 -17.55 9.81 11.59
N GLU A 507 -16.59 10.70 11.34
CA GLU A 507 -16.76 11.83 10.41
C GLU A 507 -15.91 11.65 9.14
N LYS A 508 -14.63 11.33 9.27
CA LYS A 508 -13.70 11.22 8.14
C LYS A 508 -12.51 10.32 8.48
N GLY A 509 -11.90 9.71 7.46
CA GLY A 509 -10.69 8.90 7.66
C GLY A 509 -9.84 8.77 6.41
N ILE A 510 -8.53 8.72 6.61
CA ILE A 510 -7.56 8.34 5.59
C ILE A 510 -6.80 7.10 6.03
N VAL A 511 -6.24 6.35 5.07
CA VAL A 511 -5.31 5.24 5.31
C VAL A 511 -4.10 5.39 4.40
N PHE A 512 -2.91 5.21 4.93
CA PHE A 512 -1.67 5.24 4.17
C PHE A 512 -0.73 4.10 4.59
N ASN A 513 0.24 3.78 3.74
CA ASN A 513 1.13 2.65 4.00
C ASN A 513 1.95 2.90 5.27
N ALA A 514 2.01 1.93 6.18
CA ALA A 514 2.77 2.11 7.42
C ALA A 514 4.28 2.29 7.19
N GLY A 515 4.79 1.82 6.04
CA GLY A 515 6.18 2.03 5.59
C GLY A 515 6.56 3.47 5.25
N GLU A 516 5.61 4.41 5.30
CA GLU A 516 5.87 5.86 5.31
C GLU A 516 6.56 6.30 6.62
N PHE A 517 6.43 5.50 7.69
CA PHE A 517 7.22 5.63 8.90
C PHE A 517 8.46 4.71 8.80
N SER A 518 9.61 5.22 9.22
CA SER A 518 10.88 4.47 9.22
C SER A 518 10.79 3.20 10.07
N ASP A 519 11.41 2.11 9.59
CA ASP A 519 11.52 0.82 10.27
C ASP A 519 10.18 0.09 10.55
N VAL A 520 9.10 0.49 9.86
CA VAL A 520 7.79 -0.16 9.95
C VAL A 520 7.52 -1.07 8.73
N SER A 521 6.90 -2.23 8.96
CA SER A 521 6.48 -3.16 7.90
C SER A 521 5.53 -2.51 6.91
N ARG A 522 5.76 -2.72 5.60
CA ARG A 522 4.95 -2.14 4.51
C ARG A 522 3.64 -2.87 4.20
N ASN A 523 3.34 -3.92 4.96
CA ASN A 523 2.23 -4.83 4.66
C ASN A 523 0.90 -4.43 5.31
N TRP A 524 0.86 -3.30 6.02
CA TRP A 524 -0.32 -2.83 6.75
C TRP A 524 -0.46 -1.30 6.65
N GLY A 525 -1.66 -0.78 6.93
CA GLY A 525 -1.98 0.65 6.83
C GLY A 525 -2.06 1.34 8.19
N ILE A 526 -1.60 2.59 8.25
CA ILE A 526 -1.90 3.51 9.35
C ILE A 526 -3.08 4.37 8.90
N SER A 527 -4.05 4.54 9.78
CA SER A 527 -5.16 5.46 9.56
C SER A 527 -4.99 6.73 10.37
N PHE A 528 -5.48 7.84 9.84
CA PHE A 528 -5.89 9.00 10.64
C PHE A 528 -7.41 9.11 10.55
N THR A 529 -8.09 9.15 11.68
CA THR A 529 -9.56 9.17 11.75
C THR A 529 -10.05 10.32 12.60
N VAL A 530 -11.17 10.92 12.20
CA VAL A 530 -11.87 11.98 12.92
C VAL A 530 -13.19 11.44 13.45
N TRP A 531 -13.39 11.56 14.75
CA TRP A 531 -14.61 11.13 15.44
C TRP A 531 -15.19 12.27 16.27
N ARG A 532 -16.51 12.43 16.28
CA ARG A 532 -17.20 13.43 17.10
C ARG A 532 -18.10 12.79 18.11
N TRP A 533 -18.05 13.32 19.33
CA TRP A 533 -18.98 12.97 20.37
C TRP A 533 -20.41 13.29 19.92
N HIS A 534 -21.31 12.36 20.14
CA HIS A 534 -22.72 12.56 19.90
C HIS A 534 -23.50 11.98 21.08
N ARG A 535 -24.54 12.70 21.49
CA ARG A 535 -25.54 12.16 22.42
C ARG A 535 -26.69 11.65 21.58
N ASP A 536 -26.82 10.34 21.45
CA ASP A 536 -28.04 9.79 20.85
C ASP A 536 -29.22 10.08 21.80
N THR A 537 -30.19 10.85 21.31
CA THR A 537 -31.45 11.18 22.01
C THR A 537 -32.63 10.37 21.49
N GLY A 538 -32.38 9.32 20.71
CA GLY A 538 -33.41 8.36 20.30
C GLY A 538 -33.57 8.17 18.80
N SER A 539 -32.49 8.16 18.04
CA SER A 539 -32.53 7.68 16.65
C SER A 539 -32.14 6.20 16.59
N SER A 540 -32.83 5.41 15.79
CA SER A 540 -32.63 3.97 15.69
C SER A 540 -31.29 3.63 14.99
N LEU A 541 -30.18 3.70 15.71
CA LEU A 541 -29.00 2.91 15.37
C LEU A 541 -29.41 1.43 15.48
N SER A 542 -28.98 0.62 14.51
CA SER A 542 -29.28 -0.82 14.45
C SER A 542 -29.02 -1.47 15.81
N ARG A 543 -29.74 -2.54 16.16
CA ARG A 543 -29.65 -3.26 17.45
C ARG A 543 -28.23 -3.73 17.85
N THR A 544 -27.21 -3.46 17.03
CA THR A 544 -25.79 -3.78 17.21
C THR A 544 -24.86 -2.58 17.39
N GLY A 545 -25.31 -1.32 17.27
CA GLY A 545 -24.51 -0.11 17.58
C GLY A 545 -23.27 0.12 16.71
N LEU A 546 -23.07 -0.68 15.65
CA LEU A 546 -21.97 -0.53 14.70
C LEU A 546 -22.48 0.16 13.43
N LEU A 547 -21.69 1.09 12.91
CA LEU A 547 -21.81 1.61 11.54
C LEU A 547 -21.75 0.45 10.54
N ASP A 548 -22.65 0.48 9.55
CA ASP A 548 -22.68 -0.53 8.48
C ASP A 548 -21.42 -0.46 7.61
N SER A 549 -20.77 0.71 7.54
CA SER A 549 -19.52 0.91 6.81
C SER A 549 -18.82 2.23 7.16
N TYR A 550 -17.52 2.32 6.85
CA TYR A 550 -16.76 3.56 6.83
C TYR A 550 -16.27 3.85 5.41
N GLU A 551 -16.39 5.09 4.98
CA GLU A 551 -15.76 5.57 3.77
C GLU A 551 -14.42 6.20 4.15
N VAL A 552 -13.33 5.62 3.63
CA VAL A 552 -11.97 6.09 3.90
C VAL A 552 -11.21 6.28 2.60
N GLU A 553 -10.39 7.31 2.56
CA GLU A 553 -9.50 7.59 1.43
C GLU A 553 -8.15 6.94 1.66
N TYR A 554 -7.71 6.09 0.74
CA TYR A 554 -6.36 5.54 0.73
C TYR A 554 -5.45 6.52 0.01
N VAL A 555 -4.37 6.94 0.66
CA VAL A 555 -3.46 8.00 0.18
C VAL A 555 -2.01 7.54 0.30
N GLU A 556 -1.14 8.13 -0.51
CA GLU A 556 0.31 7.94 -0.44
C GLU A 556 1.04 9.28 -0.52
N ALA A 557 2.23 9.34 0.07
CA ALA A 557 3.12 10.48 -0.11
C ALA A 557 3.86 10.36 -1.45
N THR A 558 3.93 11.46 -2.19
CA THR A 558 4.68 11.55 -3.45
C THR A 558 5.55 12.79 -3.45
N THR A 559 6.43 12.92 -4.44
CA THR A 559 7.25 14.12 -4.65
C THR A 559 6.43 15.40 -4.89
N ASN A 560 5.13 15.28 -5.21
CA ASN A 560 4.23 16.43 -5.42
C ASN A 560 3.19 16.58 -4.29
N GLY A 561 3.46 16.00 -3.11
CA GLY A 561 2.53 15.97 -1.98
C GLY A 561 1.70 14.68 -1.95
N LEU A 562 0.53 14.73 -1.33
CA LEU A 562 -0.32 13.56 -1.14
C LEU A 562 -1.10 13.21 -2.42
N ARG A 563 -1.04 11.95 -2.82
CA ARG A 563 -1.83 11.41 -3.93
C ARG A 563 -2.91 10.49 -3.39
N SER A 564 -4.15 10.75 -3.79
CA SER A 564 -5.27 9.84 -3.59
C SER A 564 -5.08 8.59 -4.44
N LEU A 565 -5.14 7.41 -3.82
CA LEU A 565 -5.05 6.13 -4.51
C LEU A 565 -6.44 5.59 -4.86
N LEU A 566 -7.33 5.56 -3.87
CA LEU A 566 -8.70 5.11 -4.01
C LEU A 566 -9.53 5.52 -2.79
N ASN A 567 -10.85 5.61 -2.98
CA ASN A 567 -11.80 5.65 -1.88
C ASN A 567 -12.35 4.24 -1.65
N LYS A 568 -12.35 3.79 -0.40
CA LYS A 568 -12.78 2.44 -0.04
C LYS A 568 -13.88 2.48 1.01
N LYS A 569 -14.88 1.63 0.79
CA LYS A 569 -15.90 1.33 1.78
C LYS A 569 -15.44 0.15 2.64
N ILE A 570 -15.00 0.42 3.87
CA ILE A 570 -14.71 -0.63 4.85
C ILE A 570 -16.03 -1.09 5.44
N ILE A 571 -16.31 -2.39 5.33
CA ILE A 571 -17.48 -3.00 5.94
C ILE A 571 -16.99 -3.84 7.14
N PRO A 572 -17.38 -3.52 8.39
CA PRO A 572 -17.02 -4.31 9.55
C PRO A 572 -17.50 -5.76 9.41
N ALA A 573 -16.67 -6.72 9.81
CA ALA A 573 -17.08 -8.11 9.91
C ALA A 573 -17.81 -8.37 11.23
N SER A 574 -18.85 -9.21 11.18
CA SER A 574 -19.48 -9.73 12.39
C SER A 574 -18.82 -11.03 12.83
N ALA A 575 -18.55 -11.21 14.12
CA ALA A 575 -17.93 -12.43 14.65
C ALA A 575 -18.81 -13.68 14.54
N SER A 576 -20.13 -13.51 14.36
CA SER A 576 -21.12 -14.58 14.25
C SER A 576 -21.46 -14.97 12.81
N HIS A 577 -21.11 -14.12 11.83
CA HIS A 577 -21.40 -14.30 10.40
C HIS A 577 -20.13 -14.38 9.55
N ASP A 578 -18.99 -14.75 10.15
CA ASP A 578 -17.75 -15.03 9.42
C ASP A 578 -17.79 -16.40 8.72
N LEU A 579 -16.96 -16.57 7.68
CA LEU A 579 -16.91 -17.80 6.87
C LEU A 579 -16.57 -19.04 7.71
N LYS A 580 -15.85 -18.90 8.85
CA LYS A 580 -15.50 -20.01 9.73
C LYS A 580 -16.71 -20.47 10.55
N GLN A 581 -17.57 -19.55 10.99
CA GLN A 581 -18.83 -19.90 11.63
C GLN A 581 -19.78 -20.62 10.67
N TRP A 582 -19.79 -20.21 9.39
CA TRP A 582 -20.57 -20.88 8.37
C TRP A 582 -20.19 -22.34 8.17
N VAL A 583 -18.88 -22.65 8.13
CA VAL A 583 -18.39 -24.05 8.11
C VAL A 583 -18.80 -24.78 9.40
N LYS A 584 -18.66 -24.14 10.56
CA LYS A 584 -19.04 -24.74 11.86
C LYS A 584 -20.51 -25.15 11.93
N LYS A 585 -21.42 -24.40 11.29
CA LYS A 585 -22.86 -24.72 11.24
C LYS A 585 -23.15 -26.07 10.56
N ALA A 586 -22.23 -26.61 9.75
CA ALA A 586 -22.37 -27.90 9.07
C ALA A 586 -21.67 -29.08 9.78
N LEU A 587 -21.04 -28.84 10.93
CA LEU A 587 -20.40 -29.92 11.70
C LEU A 587 -21.46 -30.79 12.38
N PRO A 588 -21.29 -32.12 12.40
CA PRO A 588 -22.20 -33.02 13.11
C PRO A 588 -22.14 -32.76 14.62
N LYS A 589 -23.20 -33.12 15.34
CA LYS A 589 -23.28 -33.06 16.81
C LYS A 589 -23.97 -34.33 17.33
N PRO A 590 -23.43 -35.03 18.35
CA PRO A 590 -22.20 -34.73 19.09
C PRO A 590 -20.91 -35.09 18.33
N THR A 591 -19.77 -34.51 18.73
CA THR A 591 -18.44 -34.87 18.20
C THR A 591 -17.59 -35.50 19.30
N VAL A 592 -16.87 -36.58 18.98
CA VAL A 592 -15.97 -37.28 19.93
C VAL A 592 -14.51 -37.00 19.55
N ASN A 593 -13.69 -36.58 20.50
CA ASN A 593 -12.25 -36.40 20.28
C ASN A 593 -11.54 -37.75 20.35
N LEU A 594 -10.63 -38.00 19.41
CA LEU A 594 -9.76 -39.16 19.43
C LEU A 594 -8.72 -39.05 20.57
N PRO A 595 -8.37 -40.17 21.23
CA PRO A 595 -7.35 -40.18 22.28
C PRO A 595 -5.99 -39.69 21.78
N GLU A 596 -5.21 -39.05 22.65
CA GLU A 596 -3.82 -38.71 22.35
C GLU A 596 -3.02 -39.97 21.96
N GLY A 597 -2.15 -39.84 20.95
CA GLY A 597 -1.37 -40.97 20.43
C GLY A 597 -2.17 -41.95 19.56
N SER A 598 -3.43 -41.65 19.20
CA SER A 598 -4.19 -42.43 18.21
C SER A 598 -4.25 -41.80 16.81
N PHE A 599 -3.68 -40.61 16.66
CA PHE A 599 -3.65 -39.85 15.41
C PHE A 599 -2.31 -39.11 15.25
N VAL A 600 -2.03 -38.69 14.02
CA VAL A 600 -0.79 -37.97 13.66
C VAL A 600 -1.05 -36.46 13.67
N ARG A 601 -0.09 -35.67 14.18
CA ARG A 601 -0.09 -34.21 14.04
C ARG A 601 0.92 -33.79 12.99
N VAL A 602 0.53 -32.86 12.14
CA VAL A 602 1.40 -32.37 11.07
C VAL A 602 1.59 -30.85 11.11
N SER A 603 2.72 -30.40 10.57
CA SER A 603 3.04 -28.98 10.31
C SER A 603 3.11 -28.67 8.80
N GLY A 604 2.92 -29.69 7.96
CA GLY A 604 2.95 -29.63 6.50
C GLY A 604 2.39 -30.94 5.93
N PRO A 605 2.43 -31.15 4.61
CA PRO A 605 1.83 -32.34 3.99
C PRO A 605 2.46 -33.64 4.48
N LEU A 606 3.78 -33.72 4.62
CA LEU A 606 4.50 -34.93 5.04
C LEU A 606 5.38 -34.70 6.27
N LYS A 607 5.17 -33.56 6.97
CA LYS A 607 6.02 -33.12 8.07
C LYS A 607 5.29 -33.26 9.40
N LEU A 608 5.80 -34.14 10.26
CA LEU A 608 5.29 -34.32 11.61
C LEU A 608 5.47 -33.06 12.46
N TYR A 609 4.52 -32.81 13.36
CA TYR A 609 4.58 -31.69 14.29
C TYR A 609 5.35 -32.09 15.54
N SER A 610 6.46 -31.38 15.81
CA SER A 610 7.39 -31.72 16.89
C SER A 610 7.36 -30.79 18.10
N SER A 611 6.52 -29.73 18.09
CA SER A 611 6.46 -28.79 19.21
C SER A 611 5.75 -29.40 20.43
N LYS A 612 6.25 -29.05 21.62
CA LYS A 612 5.67 -29.46 22.91
C LYS A 612 4.25 -28.91 23.11
N ASN A 613 3.94 -27.76 22.52
CA ASN A 613 2.62 -27.14 22.58
C ASN A 613 1.70 -27.76 21.52
N LYS A 614 1.02 -28.84 21.90
CA LYS A 614 0.02 -29.55 21.08
C LYS A 614 -1.35 -28.89 21.26
N GLY A 615 -1.72 -28.01 20.32
CA GLY A 615 -2.95 -27.22 20.40
C GLY A 615 -4.18 -27.87 19.73
N ALA A 616 -4.00 -28.86 18.87
CA ALA A 616 -5.09 -29.50 18.14
C ALA A 616 -5.52 -30.85 18.74
N THR A 617 -6.83 -31.06 18.80
CA THR A 617 -7.48 -32.36 18.89
C THR A 617 -7.99 -32.79 17.51
N TYR A 618 -8.08 -34.10 17.28
CA TYR A 618 -8.71 -34.67 16.09
C TYR A 618 -9.98 -35.41 16.50
N GLN A 619 -10.99 -35.44 15.63
CA GLN A 619 -12.30 -36.01 15.95
C GLN A 619 -12.50 -37.34 15.23
N GLU A 620 -13.25 -38.24 15.86
CA GLU A 620 -13.70 -39.48 15.23
C GLU A 620 -14.54 -39.16 13.99
N GLU A 621 -14.46 -39.98 12.94
CA GLU A 621 -15.10 -39.79 11.63
C GLU A 621 -14.68 -38.54 10.83
N ALA A 622 -13.74 -37.73 11.34
CA ALA A 622 -13.22 -36.60 10.59
C ALA A 622 -12.45 -37.08 9.35
N VAL A 623 -12.79 -36.51 8.20
CA VAL A 623 -12.18 -36.76 6.88
C VAL A 623 -11.13 -35.71 6.51
N GLY A 624 -10.65 -34.95 7.50
CA GLY A 624 -9.55 -34.02 7.35
C GLY A 624 -9.58 -32.88 8.35
N TYR A 625 -8.75 -31.87 8.10
CA TYR A 625 -8.62 -30.69 8.95
C TYR A 625 -8.41 -29.43 8.12
N LEU A 626 -9.23 -28.41 8.36
CA LEU A 626 -9.13 -27.07 7.79
C LEU A 626 -8.45 -26.15 8.79
N HIS A 627 -7.18 -25.85 8.56
CA HIS A 627 -6.41 -24.90 9.38
C HIS A 627 -6.77 -23.45 9.00
N CYS A 628 -7.11 -22.61 9.99
CA CYS A 628 -7.19 -21.16 9.81
C CYS A 628 -7.03 -20.34 11.10
N ASN A 629 -5.96 -19.52 11.17
CA ASN A 629 -5.63 -18.73 12.36
C ASN A 629 -6.48 -17.47 12.57
N ALA A 630 -6.86 -16.77 11.50
CA ALA A 630 -7.58 -15.50 11.59
C ALA A 630 -8.50 -15.27 10.39
N ASN A 631 -9.51 -14.41 10.54
CA ASN A 631 -10.45 -14.14 9.45
C ASN A 631 -9.93 -13.11 8.43
N SER A 632 -8.82 -12.43 8.67
CA SER A 632 -8.31 -11.42 7.73
C SER A 632 -7.63 -12.03 6.50
N VAL A 633 -7.63 -11.29 5.39
CA VAL A 633 -7.05 -11.69 4.10
C VAL A 633 -5.54 -11.93 4.18
N GLU A 634 -4.80 -11.12 4.95
CA GLU A 634 -3.35 -11.24 5.14
C GLU A 634 -2.91 -12.63 5.67
N HIS A 635 -3.80 -13.34 6.36
CA HIS A 635 -3.52 -14.66 6.92
C HIS A 635 -3.78 -15.81 5.94
N SER A 636 -4.32 -15.52 4.75
CA SER A 636 -4.83 -16.54 3.82
C SER A 636 -3.73 -17.34 3.14
N ASP A 637 -2.58 -16.72 2.84
CA ASP A 637 -1.47 -17.43 2.21
C ASP A 637 -0.83 -18.45 3.17
N LYS A 638 -0.32 -17.97 4.30
CA LYS A 638 0.47 -18.78 5.24
C LYS A 638 -0.38 -19.63 6.19
N TYR A 639 -1.52 -19.11 6.63
CA TYR A 639 -2.29 -19.70 7.74
C TYR A 639 -3.64 -20.26 7.29
N THR A 640 -3.77 -20.66 6.03
CA THR A 640 -4.91 -21.46 5.55
C THR A 640 -4.39 -22.73 4.86
N GLY A 641 -4.91 -23.89 5.26
CA GLY A 641 -4.48 -25.17 4.70
C GLY A 641 -5.47 -26.30 4.96
N LEU A 642 -5.51 -27.28 4.06
CA LEU A 642 -6.30 -28.50 4.20
C LEU A 642 -5.36 -29.70 4.38
N TYR A 643 -5.70 -30.58 5.31
CA TYR A 643 -4.86 -31.71 5.71
C TYR A 643 -5.71 -32.98 5.85
N SER A 644 -5.11 -34.14 5.62
CA SER A 644 -5.76 -35.44 5.87
C SER A 644 -5.91 -35.77 7.36
N THR A 645 -5.15 -35.06 8.21
CA THR A 645 -5.16 -35.19 9.67
C THR A 645 -4.97 -33.83 10.32
N CYS A 646 -4.90 -33.74 11.66
CA CYS A 646 -4.89 -32.45 12.34
C CYS A 646 -3.57 -31.65 12.20
N PHE A 647 -3.70 -30.32 12.10
CA PHE A 647 -2.57 -29.38 12.11
C PHE A 647 -2.13 -29.10 13.56
N GLY A 648 -0.85 -29.29 13.88
CA GLY A 648 -0.42 -29.45 15.28
C GLY A 648 -0.59 -28.24 16.21
N SER A 649 -0.61 -27.01 15.68
CA SER A 649 -0.79 -25.80 16.50
C SER A 649 -2.25 -25.44 16.80
N GLY A 650 -3.23 -26.19 16.29
CA GLY A 650 -4.66 -25.91 16.52
C GLY A 650 -5.24 -24.86 15.59
N HIS A 651 -6.15 -24.05 16.13
CA HIS A 651 -6.85 -22.95 15.45
C HIS A 651 -7.68 -23.29 14.21
N GLY A 652 -7.70 -24.53 13.71
CA GLY A 652 -8.56 -24.95 12.59
C GLY A 652 -9.93 -25.51 12.99
N LEU A 653 -10.51 -26.28 12.08
CA LEU A 653 -11.74 -27.06 12.22
C LEU A 653 -11.50 -28.47 11.68
N PRO A 654 -12.02 -29.52 12.32
CA PRO A 654 -12.15 -30.83 11.68
C PRO A 654 -13.10 -30.73 10.49
N VAL A 655 -12.83 -31.50 9.45
CA VAL A 655 -13.71 -31.64 8.28
C VAL A 655 -14.43 -32.98 8.37
N PHE A 656 -15.73 -32.98 8.11
CA PHE A 656 -16.58 -34.15 8.00
C PHE A 656 -17.15 -34.20 6.58
N GLU A 657 -17.70 -35.34 6.15
CA GLU A 657 -18.39 -35.40 4.85
C GLU A 657 -19.50 -34.34 4.75
N SER A 658 -20.25 -34.11 5.83
CA SER A 658 -21.29 -33.08 5.89
C SER A 658 -20.78 -31.63 5.78
N SER A 659 -19.50 -31.39 6.05
CA SER A 659 -18.88 -30.05 6.01
C SER A 659 -17.80 -29.92 4.93
N MET A 660 -17.57 -30.95 4.11
CA MET A 660 -16.51 -30.99 3.12
C MET A 660 -16.68 -29.89 2.06
N GLU A 661 -17.88 -29.73 1.49
CA GLU A 661 -18.19 -28.68 0.51
C GLU A 661 -17.95 -27.27 1.08
N ARG A 662 -18.43 -27.00 2.30
CA ARG A 662 -18.21 -25.69 2.95
C ARG A 662 -16.73 -25.46 3.25
N SER A 663 -16.00 -26.52 3.60
CA SER A 663 -14.56 -26.44 3.86
C SER A 663 -13.77 -26.16 2.57
N ALA A 664 -14.21 -26.74 1.45
CA ALA A 664 -13.64 -26.45 0.14
C ALA A 664 -13.92 -25.01 -0.32
N VAL A 665 -15.16 -24.53 -0.17
CA VAL A 665 -15.50 -23.11 -0.42
C VAL A 665 -14.67 -22.18 0.46
N TYR A 666 -14.54 -22.49 1.76
CA TYR A 666 -13.70 -21.71 2.68
C TYR A 666 -12.26 -21.64 2.21
N PHE A 667 -11.68 -22.80 1.89
CA PHE A 667 -10.29 -22.90 1.48
C PHE A 667 -10.04 -22.18 0.15
N ALA A 668 -10.86 -22.45 -0.86
CA ALA A 668 -10.73 -21.87 -2.19
C ALA A 668 -10.88 -20.35 -2.14
N THR A 669 -11.96 -19.83 -1.55
CA THR A 669 -12.20 -18.39 -1.42
C THR A 669 -11.00 -17.65 -0.83
N ARG A 670 -10.36 -18.22 0.19
CA ARG A 670 -9.19 -17.61 0.83
C ARG A 670 -7.92 -17.70 -0.02
N LYS A 671 -7.75 -18.79 -0.76
CA LYS A 671 -6.55 -19.01 -1.58
C LYS A 671 -6.57 -18.27 -2.90
N THR A 672 -7.74 -17.90 -3.40
CA THR A 672 -7.90 -17.15 -4.66
C THR A 672 -7.92 -15.64 -4.47
N SER A 673 -8.10 -15.14 -3.23
CA SER A 673 -8.24 -13.71 -2.90
C SER A 673 -6.98 -13.08 -2.28
N ILE A 674 -5.82 -13.71 -2.45
CA ILE A 674 -4.55 -13.19 -1.92
C ILE A 674 -4.10 -12.01 -2.79
N PRO A 675 -4.06 -10.77 -2.26
CA PRO A 675 -3.61 -9.62 -3.03
C PRO A 675 -2.09 -9.71 -3.31
N PRO A 676 -1.62 -9.09 -4.40
CA PRO A 676 -0.19 -8.83 -4.60
C PRO A 676 0.45 -8.11 -3.40
N ALA A 677 1.76 -8.29 -3.23
CA ALA A 677 2.47 -7.78 -2.06
C ALA A 677 2.35 -6.25 -1.88
N ASP A 678 2.36 -5.49 -2.97
CA ASP A 678 2.20 -4.02 -3.00
C ASP A 678 0.77 -3.56 -2.67
N LYS A 679 -0.20 -4.47 -2.72
CA LYS A 679 -1.61 -4.23 -2.36
C LYS A 679 -2.01 -4.82 -1.01
N MET A 680 -1.11 -5.56 -0.36
CA MET A 680 -1.40 -6.22 0.92
C MET A 680 -1.81 -5.24 2.02
N TRP A 681 -1.20 -4.05 2.07
CA TRP A 681 -1.56 -3.03 3.06
C TRP A 681 -2.96 -2.43 2.87
N ILE A 682 -3.51 -2.51 1.65
CA ILE A 682 -4.85 -2.00 1.32
C ILE A 682 -5.93 -3.01 1.68
N TYR A 683 -5.70 -4.28 1.36
CA TYR A 683 -6.71 -5.33 1.44
C TYR A 683 -6.46 -6.34 2.57
N GLY A 684 -5.29 -6.33 3.21
CA GLY A 684 -4.88 -7.37 4.16
C GLY A 684 -5.79 -7.51 5.38
N HIS A 685 -6.40 -6.41 5.83
CA HIS A 685 -7.35 -6.40 6.95
C HIS A 685 -8.80 -6.71 6.55
N GLU A 686 -9.12 -6.79 5.25
CA GLU A 686 -10.42 -7.27 4.78
C GLU A 686 -10.73 -8.65 5.38
N SER A 687 -12.01 -8.89 5.60
CA SER A 687 -12.49 -10.08 6.31
C SER A 687 -13.50 -10.85 5.47
N TYR A 688 -13.46 -12.18 5.60
CA TYR A 688 -14.39 -13.06 4.89
C TYR A 688 -15.74 -13.16 5.61
N ARG A 689 -16.81 -13.25 4.82
CA ARG A 689 -18.20 -13.30 5.27
C ARG A 689 -18.85 -14.60 4.87
N GLU A 690 -19.86 -15.02 5.61
CA GLU A 690 -20.67 -16.16 5.16
C GLU A 690 -21.55 -15.81 3.95
N PRO A 691 -21.86 -16.78 3.08
CA PRO A 691 -22.77 -16.55 1.96
C PRO A 691 -24.15 -16.10 2.46
N THR A 692 -24.72 -15.09 1.79
CA THR A 692 -26.10 -14.64 2.00
C THR A 692 -27.10 -15.71 1.57
N SER A 693 -28.32 -15.67 2.13
CA SER A 693 -29.37 -16.64 1.85
C SER A 693 -29.85 -16.63 0.39
N GLU A 694 -29.64 -15.53 -0.33
CA GLU A 694 -30.02 -15.37 -1.73
C GLU A 694 -29.11 -16.17 -2.67
N ILE A 695 -27.82 -16.28 -2.36
CA ILE A 695 -26.84 -17.00 -3.18
C ILE A 695 -27.20 -18.48 -3.33
N PHE A 696 -27.76 -19.10 -2.28
CA PHE A 696 -28.17 -20.50 -2.33
C PHE A 696 -29.29 -20.80 -3.33
N LYS A 697 -29.96 -19.77 -3.85
CA LYS A 697 -30.98 -19.89 -4.90
C LYS A 697 -30.39 -19.78 -6.32
N SER A 698 -29.12 -19.41 -6.44
CA SER A 698 -28.43 -19.28 -7.73
C SER A 698 -28.16 -20.64 -8.34
N LEU A 699 -28.46 -20.79 -9.64
CA LEU A 699 -28.08 -21.98 -10.42
C LEU A 699 -26.55 -22.13 -10.54
N GLU A 700 -25.80 -21.04 -10.36
CA GLU A 700 -24.33 -21.03 -10.40
C GLU A 700 -23.69 -21.49 -9.07
N TRP A 701 -24.45 -21.57 -7.98
CA TRP A 701 -23.91 -21.91 -6.66
C TRP A 701 -23.34 -23.33 -6.60
N GLU A 702 -24.07 -24.31 -7.15
CA GLU A 702 -23.61 -25.69 -7.18
C GLU A 702 -22.33 -25.84 -7.99
N GLU A 703 -22.25 -25.19 -9.16
CA GLU A 703 -21.04 -25.17 -9.98
C GLU A 703 -19.86 -24.54 -9.23
N PHE A 704 -20.06 -23.42 -8.52
CA PHE A 704 -19.00 -22.81 -7.71
C PHE A 704 -18.52 -23.73 -6.58
N VAL A 705 -19.42 -24.44 -5.90
CA VAL A 705 -19.04 -25.40 -4.87
C VAL A 705 -18.18 -26.52 -5.45
N VAL A 706 -18.54 -27.02 -6.64
CA VAL A 706 -17.74 -28.02 -7.38
C VAL A 706 -16.38 -27.48 -7.80
N ASP A 707 -16.34 -26.26 -8.34
CA ASP A 707 -15.10 -25.56 -8.70
C ASP A 707 -14.16 -25.47 -7.48
N CYS A 708 -14.70 -25.09 -6.32
CA CYS A 708 -13.96 -25.03 -5.06
C CYS A 708 -13.49 -26.41 -4.57
N LEU A 709 -14.31 -27.46 -4.73
CA LEU A 709 -13.96 -28.84 -4.38
C LEU A 709 -12.75 -29.33 -5.18
N VAL A 710 -12.76 -29.13 -6.50
CA VAL A 710 -11.65 -29.53 -7.39
C VAL A 710 -10.40 -28.69 -7.10
N PHE A 711 -10.55 -27.38 -6.98
CA PHE A 711 -9.45 -26.46 -6.65
C PHE A 711 -8.73 -26.86 -5.34
N SER A 712 -9.50 -27.34 -4.35
CA SER A 712 -8.98 -27.73 -3.03
C SER A 712 -8.03 -28.93 -3.04
N LEU A 713 -7.98 -29.71 -4.13
CA LEU A 713 -7.10 -30.88 -4.26
C LEU A 713 -5.63 -30.52 -4.47
N CYS A 714 -5.34 -29.42 -5.18
CA CYS A 714 -4.00 -29.14 -5.68
C CYS A 714 -3.55 -27.68 -5.58
N ALA A 715 -4.33 -26.79 -4.93
CA ALA A 715 -3.91 -25.43 -4.70
C ALA A 715 -2.74 -25.31 -3.69
N LYS A 716 -2.15 -24.11 -3.61
CA LYS A 716 -1.20 -23.79 -2.55
C LYS A 716 -1.89 -23.92 -1.19
N GLY A 717 -1.38 -24.80 -0.33
CA GLY A 717 -1.98 -25.11 0.97
C GLY A 717 -2.86 -26.35 0.98
N SER A 718 -3.05 -27.01 -0.17
CA SER A 718 -3.54 -28.39 -0.24
C SER A 718 -2.42 -29.31 0.25
N ASN A 719 -2.53 -29.70 1.51
CA ASN A 719 -1.56 -30.52 2.24
C ASN A 719 -2.14 -31.90 2.58
N GLN A 720 -3.23 -32.30 1.93
CA GLN A 720 -3.79 -33.64 2.05
C GLN A 720 -2.82 -34.64 1.42
N SER A 721 -2.41 -35.62 2.23
CA SER A 721 -1.39 -36.62 1.92
C SER A 721 -1.74 -37.94 2.60
N ALA A 722 -1.12 -39.00 2.11
CA ALA A 722 -1.20 -40.32 2.69
C ALA A 722 0.16 -40.70 3.29
N MET A 723 0.16 -41.19 4.53
CA MET A 723 1.37 -41.66 5.22
C MET A 723 1.11 -43.05 5.80
N ARG A 724 2.14 -43.89 5.83
CA ARG A 724 2.05 -45.27 6.33
C ARG A 724 3.06 -45.49 7.44
N ASN A 725 2.68 -46.26 8.45
CA ASN A 725 3.54 -46.68 9.55
C ASN A 725 4.20 -45.50 10.30
N ILE A 726 3.42 -44.48 10.64
CA ILE A 726 3.91 -43.34 11.41
C ILE A 726 3.92 -43.69 12.90
N GLU A 727 5.08 -43.65 13.52
CA GLU A 727 5.23 -43.85 14.95
C GLU A 727 4.73 -42.63 15.73
N VAL A 728 3.69 -42.84 16.55
CA VAL A 728 3.07 -41.78 17.38
C VAL A 728 3.34 -41.97 18.87
N ALA A 729 3.75 -43.17 19.27
CA ALA A 729 4.27 -43.54 20.59
C ALA A 729 5.11 -44.82 20.42
N GLU A 730 5.91 -45.17 21.43
CA GLU A 730 6.73 -46.38 21.42
C GLU A 730 5.89 -47.61 21.08
N ASN A 731 6.27 -48.33 20.01
CA ASN A 731 5.56 -49.50 19.46
C ASN A 731 4.12 -49.24 18.98
N ARG A 732 3.75 -47.97 18.71
CA ARG A 732 2.43 -47.60 18.17
C ARG A 732 2.57 -46.89 16.82
N LEU A 733 2.28 -47.64 15.77
CA LEU A 733 2.23 -47.16 14.39
C LEU A 733 0.80 -46.80 13.99
N VAL A 734 0.66 -45.68 13.29
CA VAL A 734 -0.62 -45.19 12.76
C VAL A 734 -0.47 -44.90 11.27
N ASN A 735 -1.45 -45.32 10.48
CA ASN A 735 -1.58 -44.93 9.08
C ASN A 735 -2.43 -43.65 8.98
N VAL A 736 -2.05 -42.77 8.08
CA VAL A 736 -2.86 -41.61 7.68
C VAL A 736 -3.33 -41.87 6.26
N SER A 737 -4.61 -42.20 6.11
CA SER A 737 -5.27 -42.21 4.81
C SER A 737 -5.49 -40.77 4.32
N ASN A 738 -5.73 -40.60 3.03
CA ASN A 738 -6.08 -39.34 2.40
C ASN A 738 -7.55 -39.38 1.93
N PRO A 739 -8.52 -38.93 2.75
CA PRO A 739 -9.93 -38.91 2.37
C PRO A 739 -10.26 -37.93 1.23
N TRP A 740 -9.28 -37.11 0.81
CA TRP A 740 -9.39 -36.16 -0.29
C TRP A 740 -8.79 -36.68 -1.60
N PHE A 741 -8.47 -37.96 -1.70
CA PHE A 741 -7.91 -38.53 -2.92
C PHE A 741 -8.96 -38.56 -4.05
N PHE A 742 -8.56 -38.27 -5.29
CA PHE A 742 -9.48 -37.85 -6.36
C PHE A 742 -9.78 -38.91 -7.43
N ALA A 743 -9.13 -40.07 -7.36
CA ALA A 743 -9.33 -41.18 -8.28
C ALA A 743 -9.95 -42.38 -7.56
N SER A 744 -10.71 -43.20 -8.31
CA SER A 744 -11.30 -44.42 -7.75
C SER A 744 -10.22 -45.46 -7.41
N ILE A 745 -10.51 -46.35 -6.46
CA ILE A 745 -9.64 -47.50 -6.14
C ILE A 745 -9.34 -48.31 -7.40
N LYS A 746 -10.38 -48.58 -8.20
CA LYS A 746 -10.27 -49.34 -9.45
C LYS A 746 -9.30 -48.69 -10.44
N ASN A 747 -9.40 -47.37 -10.65
CA ASN A 747 -8.49 -46.66 -11.55
C ASN A 747 -7.04 -46.76 -11.07
N VAL A 748 -6.79 -46.61 -9.77
CA VAL A 748 -5.42 -46.74 -9.23
C VAL A 748 -4.89 -48.15 -9.37
N GLU A 749 -5.72 -49.17 -9.14
CA GLU A 749 -5.32 -50.58 -9.29
C GLU A 749 -4.95 -50.91 -10.75
N GLU A 750 -5.74 -50.44 -11.72
CA GLU A 750 -5.46 -50.61 -13.15
C GLU A 750 -4.14 -49.92 -13.55
N LEU A 751 -3.94 -48.66 -13.12
CA LEU A 751 -2.70 -47.91 -13.38
C LEU A 751 -1.48 -48.57 -12.74
N ALA A 752 -1.59 -48.99 -11.48
CA ALA A 752 -0.49 -49.65 -10.76
C ALA A 752 -0.14 -51.00 -11.37
N THR A 753 -1.14 -51.76 -11.86
CA THR A 753 -0.93 -53.03 -12.56
C THR A 753 -0.21 -52.80 -13.89
N ALA A 754 -0.67 -51.84 -14.69
CA ALA A 754 -0.05 -51.49 -15.96
C ALA A 754 1.40 -51.00 -15.80
N ALA A 755 1.68 -50.25 -14.73
CA ALA A 755 3.01 -49.73 -14.40
C ALA A 755 3.88 -50.69 -13.56
N ASN A 756 3.41 -51.91 -13.31
CA ASN A 756 4.09 -52.93 -12.48
C ASN A 756 4.50 -52.44 -11.07
N GLN A 757 3.64 -51.66 -10.41
CA GLN A 757 3.86 -51.11 -9.07
C GLN A 757 3.29 -52.03 -7.98
N ALA A 758 3.96 -53.15 -7.72
CA ALA A 758 3.49 -54.18 -6.78
C ALA A 758 3.23 -53.67 -5.35
N ASP A 759 4.01 -52.70 -4.88
CA ASP A 759 3.83 -52.13 -3.53
C ASP A 759 2.58 -51.26 -3.42
N VAL A 760 2.20 -50.55 -4.49
CA VAL A 760 0.93 -49.78 -4.54
C VAL A 760 -0.26 -50.75 -4.51
N ILE A 761 -0.20 -51.83 -5.30
CA ILE A 761 -1.25 -52.88 -5.31
C ILE A 761 -1.38 -53.53 -3.92
N ARG A 762 -0.24 -53.76 -3.24
CA ARG A 762 -0.26 -54.28 -1.86
C ARG A 762 -0.89 -53.26 -0.90
N ASP A 763 -0.57 -51.98 -1.04
CA ASP A 763 -1.15 -50.93 -0.21
C ASP A 763 -2.68 -50.82 -0.42
N ILE A 764 -3.17 -50.95 -1.66
CA ILE A 764 -4.61 -51.02 -1.96
C ILE A 764 -5.27 -52.15 -1.17
N LYS A 765 -4.77 -53.39 -1.30
CA LYS A 765 -5.34 -54.57 -0.62
C LYS A 765 -5.33 -54.45 0.90
N THR A 766 -4.40 -53.66 1.45
CA THR A 766 -4.21 -53.53 2.90
C THR A 766 -5.00 -52.35 3.48
N ASN A 767 -5.07 -51.24 2.74
CA ASN A 767 -5.48 -49.93 3.29
C ASN A 767 -6.67 -49.30 2.54
N ALA A 768 -7.08 -49.81 1.37
CA ALA A 768 -8.22 -49.29 0.61
C ALA A 768 -9.53 -49.99 1.01
N ASN A 769 -10.16 -49.52 2.10
CA ASN A 769 -11.41 -50.09 2.61
C ASN A 769 -12.67 -49.57 1.90
N SER A 770 -12.60 -48.35 1.36
CA SER A 770 -13.68 -47.68 0.65
C SER A 770 -13.10 -46.61 -0.25
N GLU A 771 -13.87 -46.13 -1.23
CA GLU A 771 -13.52 -44.93 -1.97
C GLU A 771 -13.21 -43.76 -1.01
N SER A 772 -12.48 -42.74 -1.48
CA SER A 772 -12.26 -41.56 -0.65
C SER A 772 -13.58 -40.79 -0.43
N ALA A 773 -13.65 -40.00 0.64
CA ALA A 773 -14.80 -39.14 0.90
C ALA A 773 -15.00 -38.10 -0.21
N TRP A 774 -13.91 -37.51 -0.71
CA TRP A 774 -13.97 -36.57 -1.83
C TRP A 774 -14.46 -37.24 -3.11
N PHE A 775 -13.96 -38.43 -3.45
CA PHE A 775 -14.37 -39.13 -4.67
C PHE A 775 -15.85 -39.52 -4.63
N ARG A 776 -16.34 -40.01 -3.49
CA ARG A 776 -17.79 -40.25 -3.30
C ARG A 776 -18.63 -38.99 -3.50
N LEU A 777 -18.20 -37.87 -2.92
CA LEU A 777 -18.92 -36.60 -3.00
C LEU A 777 -18.90 -36.02 -4.42
N ALA A 778 -17.79 -36.14 -5.13
CA ALA A 778 -17.63 -35.66 -6.50
C ALA A 778 -18.34 -36.57 -7.51
N SER A 779 -18.48 -37.86 -7.21
CA SER A 779 -19.16 -38.83 -8.08
C SER A 779 -20.62 -38.44 -8.29
N GLY A 780 -20.98 -38.08 -9.52
CA GLY A 780 -22.32 -37.65 -9.90
C GLY A 780 -22.51 -36.13 -9.96
N LYS A 781 -21.49 -35.32 -9.63
CA LYS A 781 -21.50 -33.88 -9.86
C LYS A 781 -20.96 -33.56 -11.26
N THR A 782 -21.48 -32.47 -11.84
CA THR A 782 -21.00 -31.97 -13.14
C THR A 782 -19.88 -30.97 -12.92
N PHE A 783 -18.74 -31.16 -13.57
CA PHE A 783 -17.61 -30.23 -13.49
C PHE A 783 -17.76 -29.15 -14.55
N SER A 784 -17.41 -27.91 -14.18
CA SER A 784 -17.26 -26.84 -15.16
C SER A 784 -16.12 -27.15 -16.14
N ALA A 785 -16.02 -26.42 -17.24
CA ALA A 785 -14.89 -26.57 -18.17
C ALA A 785 -13.54 -26.33 -17.47
N GLU A 786 -13.45 -25.32 -16.60
CA GLU A 786 -12.24 -24.97 -15.86
C GLU A 786 -11.90 -26.04 -14.80
N ALA A 787 -12.89 -26.54 -14.07
CA ALA A 787 -12.69 -27.61 -13.10
C ALA A 787 -12.32 -28.93 -13.79
N SER A 788 -12.92 -29.24 -14.95
CA SER A 788 -12.56 -30.42 -15.74
C SER A 788 -11.10 -30.36 -16.18
N ALA A 789 -10.64 -29.21 -16.71
CA ALA A 789 -9.25 -29.04 -17.11
C ALA A 789 -8.24 -29.27 -15.96
N VAL A 790 -8.58 -28.81 -14.74
CA VAL A 790 -7.76 -29.07 -13.54
C VAL A 790 -7.78 -30.55 -13.17
N TYR A 791 -8.96 -31.17 -13.15
CA TYR A 791 -9.11 -32.58 -12.81
C TYR A 791 -8.36 -33.48 -13.80
N ASP A 792 -8.48 -33.21 -15.10
CA ASP A 792 -7.80 -33.95 -16.16
C ASP A 792 -6.28 -33.82 -16.05
N ALA A 793 -5.76 -32.60 -15.85
CA ALA A 793 -4.32 -32.39 -15.64
C ALA A 793 -3.81 -33.08 -14.36
N LEU A 794 -4.63 -33.19 -13.33
CA LEU A 794 -4.30 -33.90 -12.10
C LEU A 794 -4.34 -35.43 -12.29
N MET A 795 -5.26 -35.96 -13.11
CA MET A 795 -5.28 -37.35 -13.55
C MET A 795 -4.06 -37.69 -14.41
N ASP A 796 -3.67 -36.83 -15.35
CA ASP A 796 -2.44 -36.97 -16.14
C ASP A 796 -1.21 -37.06 -15.24
N LEU A 797 -1.13 -36.22 -14.21
CA LEU A 797 -0.06 -36.27 -13.22
C LEU A 797 -0.04 -37.61 -12.45
N LEU A 798 -1.21 -38.15 -12.08
CA LEU A 798 -1.32 -39.46 -11.44
C LEU A 798 -0.84 -40.58 -12.37
N ILE A 799 -1.28 -40.59 -13.62
CA ILE A 799 -0.91 -41.58 -14.64
C ILE A 799 0.61 -41.57 -14.83
N HIS A 800 1.18 -40.38 -15.03
CA HIS A 800 2.62 -40.21 -15.23
C HIS A 800 3.43 -40.68 -14.03
N THR A 801 3.09 -40.18 -12.84
CA THR A 801 3.85 -40.48 -11.61
C THR A 801 3.71 -41.93 -11.15
N MET A 802 2.68 -42.66 -11.62
CA MET A 802 2.51 -44.07 -11.31
C MET A 802 3.75 -44.90 -11.73
N ASN A 803 4.40 -44.56 -12.84
CA ASN A 803 5.59 -45.27 -13.32
C ASN A 803 6.80 -45.19 -12.37
N TYR A 804 6.81 -44.23 -11.44
CA TYR A 804 7.96 -43.90 -10.61
C TYR A 804 7.70 -44.09 -9.11
N ARG A 805 6.54 -44.61 -8.69
CA ARG A 805 6.18 -44.71 -7.25
C ARG A 805 7.21 -45.51 -6.45
N GLY A 806 7.49 -46.73 -6.90
CA GLY A 806 8.43 -47.63 -6.25
C GLY A 806 9.85 -47.05 -6.20
N ASP A 807 10.32 -46.44 -7.29
CA ASP A 807 11.64 -45.82 -7.33
C ASP A 807 11.72 -44.59 -6.42
N MET A 808 10.70 -43.73 -6.42
CA MET A 808 10.64 -42.61 -5.49
C MET A 808 10.69 -43.09 -4.05
N ASN A 809 9.93 -44.13 -3.70
CA ASN A 809 9.89 -44.66 -2.34
C ASN A 809 11.24 -45.28 -1.90
N ARG A 810 12.04 -45.80 -2.83
CA ARG A 810 13.41 -46.26 -2.55
C ARG A 810 14.39 -45.10 -2.37
N ILE A 811 14.23 -44.04 -3.15
CA ILE A 811 15.08 -42.84 -3.06
C ILE A 811 14.79 -42.07 -1.76
N ASP A 812 13.50 -41.86 -1.46
CA ASP A 812 13.02 -41.14 -0.30
C ASP A 812 11.70 -41.73 0.20
N GLY A 813 11.82 -42.67 1.15
CA GLY A 813 10.67 -43.31 1.79
C GLY A 813 9.77 -42.35 2.58
N THR A 814 10.26 -41.15 2.93
CA THR A 814 9.46 -40.15 3.66
C THR A 814 8.37 -39.53 2.79
N VAL A 815 8.45 -39.71 1.48
CA VAL A 815 7.39 -39.30 0.54
C VAL A 815 6.18 -40.23 0.61
N HIS A 816 6.34 -41.46 1.13
CA HIS A 816 5.30 -42.49 1.13
C HIS A 816 4.67 -42.68 -0.27
N ALA A 817 5.52 -42.68 -1.30
CA ALA A 817 5.07 -42.66 -2.69
C ALA A 817 4.26 -43.90 -3.10
N ASN A 818 4.43 -45.01 -2.37
CA ASN A 818 3.68 -46.25 -2.58
C ASN A 818 2.26 -46.25 -2.02
N ALA A 819 1.84 -45.20 -1.29
CA ALA A 819 0.46 -45.09 -0.82
C ALA A 819 -0.51 -44.94 -2.02
N TRP A 820 -1.57 -45.75 -2.07
CA TRP A 820 -2.53 -45.76 -3.18
C TRP A 820 -3.27 -44.42 -3.33
N ASP A 821 -3.52 -43.77 -2.20
CA ASP A 821 -4.22 -42.49 -2.04
C ASP A 821 -3.25 -41.30 -1.89
N ALA A 822 -2.01 -41.45 -2.38
CA ALA A 822 -1.01 -40.39 -2.33
C ALA A 822 -1.48 -39.10 -3.02
N GLY A 823 -1.55 -38.02 -2.25
CA GLY A 823 -2.12 -36.75 -2.68
C GLY A 823 -1.21 -35.90 -3.56
N TYR A 824 -1.73 -34.77 -4.05
CA TYR A 824 -1.06 -33.87 -4.99
C TYR A 824 0.40 -33.53 -4.61
N ARG A 825 0.68 -33.29 -3.32
CA ARG A 825 2.04 -32.97 -2.87
C ARG A 825 3.03 -34.12 -3.08
N GLN A 826 2.60 -35.35 -2.87
CA GLN A 826 3.42 -36.54 -3.12
C GLN A 826 3.66 -36.71 -4.62
N LEU A 827 2.61 -36.57 -5.45
CA LEU A 827 2.71 -36.64 -6.91
C LEU A 827 3.67 -35.57 -7.45
N SER A 828 3.57 -34.34 -6.94
CA SER A 828 4.42 -33.23 -7.35
C SER A 828 5.90 -33.48 -7.06
N LEU A 829 6.22 -34.08 -5.91
CA LEU A 829 7.61 -34.43 -5.56
C LEU A 829 8.16 -35.50 -6.50
N ILE A 830 7.34 -36.49 -6.88
CA ILE A 830 7.71 -37.51 -7.86
C ILE A 830 7.97 -36.87 -9.24
N ASP A 831 7.04 -36.06 -9.74
CA ASP A 831 7.19 -35.40 -11.05
C ASP A 831 8.39 -34.44 -11.11
N GLN A 832 8.65 -33.71 -10.03
CA GLN A 832 9.85 -32.87 -9.91
C GLN A 832 11.13 -33.69 -9.97
N LYS A 833 11.15 -34.87 -9.32
CA LYS A 833 12.33 -35.74 -9.26
C LYS A 833 12.63 -36.41 -10.60
N PHE A 834 11.61 -36.89 -11.31
CA PHE A 834 11.77 -37.74 -12.49
C PHE A 834 11.48 -37.05 -13.82
N SER A 835 10.86 -35.86 -13.81
CA SER A 835 10.43 -35.17 -15.03
C SER A 835 10.51 -33.65 -14.93
N SER A 836 11.29 -33.16 -13.96
CA SER A 836 11.57 -31.73 -13.73
C SER A 836 10.32 -30.85 -13.61
N GLY A 837 9.17 -31.41 -13.21
CA GLY A 837 7.94 -30.65 -13.05
C GLY A 837 7.17 -30.35 -14.34
N SER A 838 7.48 -31.03 -15.45
CA SER A 838 6.85 -30.75 -16.76
C SER A 838 5.34 -30.91 -16.76
N ASN A 839 4.79 -31.90 -16.04
CA ASN A 839 3.34 -32.10 -15.92
C ASN A 839 2.69 -31.08 -14.98
N LEU A 840 3.46 -30.52 -14.03
CA LEU A 840 2.97 -29.45 -13.16
C LEU A 840 2.72 -28.14 -13.89
N ILE A 841 3.32 -27.91 -15.06
CA ILE A 841 3.11 -26.70 -15.86
C ILE A 841 1.65 -26.61 -16.32
N LYS A 842 1.15 -27.67 -16.98
CA LYS A 842 -0.25 -27.74 -17.45
C LYS A 842 -1.24 -27.58 -16.30
N LEU A 843 -0.99 -28.25 -15.17
CA LEU A 843 -1.84 -28.15 -13.99
C LEU A 843 -1.85 -26.73 -13.42
N LYS A 844 -0.71 -26.04 -13.36
CA LYS A 844 -0.64 -24.64 -12.91
C LYS A 844 -1.42 -23.70 -13.83
N GLU A 845 -1.35 -23.90 -15.14
CA GLU A 845 -2.10 -23.11 -16.12
C GLU A 845 -3.61 -23.28 -15.94
N ALA A 846 -4.10 -24.53 -15.86
CA ALA A 846 -5.51 -24.82 -15.58
C ALA A 846 -5.96 -24.24 -14.24
N MET A 847 -5.15 -24.39 -13.20
CA MET A 847 -5.43 -23.86 -11.86
C MET A 847 -5.52 -22.34 -11.83
N LYS A 848 -4.73 -21.63 -12.65
CA LYS A 848 -4.80 -20.17 -12.76
C LYS A 848 -6.16 -19.72 -13.29
N VAL A 849 -6.69 -20.42 -14.31
CA VAL A 849 -8.01 -20.11 -14.90
C VAL A 849 -9.13 -20.38 -13.88
N LEU A 850 -9.12 -21.56 -13.23
CA LEU A 850 -10.09 -21.91 -12.19
C LEU A 850 -10.03 -20.95 -10.99
N SER A 851 -8.82 -20.57 -10.57
CA SER A 851 -8.59 -19.60 -9.49
C SER A 851 -9.24 -18.26 -9.76
N GLN A 852 -9.11 -17.75 -10.99
CA GLN A 852 -9.70 -16.47 -11.38
C GLN A 852 -11.23 -16.54 -11.30
N LYS A 853 -11.82 -17.58 -11.89
CA LYS A 853 -13.27 -17.81 -11.87
C LYS A 853 -13.85 -17.89 -10.45
N ILE A 854 -13.16 -18.60 -9.54
CA ILE A 854 -13.56 -18.70 -8.14
C ILE A 854 -13.49 -17.33 -7.47
N ASN A 855 -12.41 -16.57 -7.67
CA ASN A 855 -12.27 -15.24 -7.09
C ASN A 855 -13.36 -14.28 -7.57
N ASP A 856 -13.65 -14.25 -8.87
CA ASP A 856 -14.65 -13.37 -9.46
C ASP A 856 -16.06 -13.67 -8.90
N ARG A 857 -16.40 -14.96 -8.73
CA ARG A 857 -17.66 -15.38 -8.09
C ARG A 857 -17.70 -15.05 -6.60
N ALA A 858 -16.60 -15.23 -5.89
CA ALA A 858 -16.53 -14.91 -4.46
C ALA A 858 -16.74 -13.40 -4.19
N ILE A 859 -16.21 -12.53 -5.07
CA ILE A 859 -16.48 -11.08 -5.04
C ILE A 859 -17.93 -10.77 -5.40
N LYS A 860 -18.45 -11.35 -6.50
CA LYS A 860 -19.86 -11.20 -6.92
C LYS A 860 -20.85 -11.53 -5.79
N TRP A 861 -20.47 -12.44 -4.91
CA TRP A 861 -21.27 -12.92 -3.79
C TRP A 861 -20.87 -12.35 -2.44
N GLU A 862 -20.05 -11.30 -2.44
CA GLU A 862 -19.64 -10.56 -1.24
C GLU A 862 -19.04 -11.44 -0.13
N LEU A 863 -18.43 -12.58 -0.51
CA LEU A 863 -17.69 -13.42 0.44
C LEU A 863 -16.43 -12.69 0.93
N HIS A 864 -15.93 -11.74 0.15
CA HIS A 864 -14.93 -10.73 0.50
C HIS A 864 -15.01 -9.54 -0.47
N ASN A 865 -14.42 -8.40 -0.08
CA ASN A 865 -14.38 -7.16 -0.87
C ASN A 865 -13.00 -6.86 -1.48
N VAL A 866 -12.22 -7.92 -1.75
CA VAL A 866 -10.88 -7.78 -2.34
C VAL A 866 -11.02 -7.71 -3.85
N ASP A 867 -11.21 -6.50 -4.37
CA ASP A 867 -11.22 -6.28 -5.82
C ASP A 867 -9.78 -6.13 -6.34
N LEU A 868 -9.31 -7.16 -7.05
CA LEU A 868 -7.99 -7.20 -7.68
C LEU A 868 -7.99 -6.69 -9.13
N SER A 869 -9.13 -6.19 -9.64
CA SER A 869 -9.26 -5.69 -11.02
C SER A 869 -8.33 -4.49 -11.30
N TYR A 870 -7.86 -3.80 -10.26
CA TYR A 870 -6.77 -2.82 -10.33
C TYR A 870 -5.39 -3.48 -10.10
N GLY A 871 -4.89 -4.14 -11.14
CA GLY A 871 -3.47 -4.52 -11.24
C GLY A 871 -3.16 -6.00 -10.99
N ALA A 872 -3.76 -6.89 -11.76
CA ALA A 872 -3.23 -8.24 -11.93
C ALA A 872 -1.96 -8.21 -12.82
N THR A 873 -0.82 -7.76 -12.29
CA THR A 873 0.46 -8.28 -12.79
C THR A 873 0.62 -9.69 -12.26
N VAL A 874 0.35 -10.62 -13.16
CA VAL A 874 0.64 -12.05 -13.06
C VAL A 874 2.10 -12.25 -12.65
N GLY A 875 2.33 -12.64 -11.39
CA GLY A 875 3.62 -13.21 -10.96
C GLY A 875 3.70 -14.66 -11.41
N GLY A 876 4.70 -14.98 -12.24
CA GLY A 876 5.01 -16.33 -12.72
C GLY A 876 5.62 -17.24 -11.65
#